data_AF-A0A5C6NQJ9-F1
#
_entry.id   AF-A0A5C6NQJ9-F1
#
_cell.length_a   1.000
_cell.length_b   1.000
_cell.length_c   1.000
_cell.angle_alpha   90.00
_cell.angle_beta   90.00
_cell.angle_gamma   90.00
#
_symmetry.space_group_name_H-M   'P 1'
#
loop_
_entity.id
_entity.type
_entity.pdbx_description
1 polymer ?
#
loop_
_entity_poly.entity_id
_entity_poly.type
_entity_poly.pdbx_seq_one_letter_code
_entity_poly.pdbx_strand_id
1 'polypeptide(L)'
;MEIESLGIKGFISQLLPNVFKCHAWGILHTLLEMFSYRMHHIQPHYRVQLLSHLHSLAAVPQTNQNQLHLCVESTALRLITALGSSEVQPQFSRFLSDPKTVLSAESEELNRALILTLARATHVTDFFTGSDSIHGTWCKDILQTIMNFTPHNWASHTLSCFPAPLQAFFKQNNVPQESRFNLKKNVEEEYRKWKSMANENDIITHFSMQGSPPLFLCLLWKMLLETDHINQIGFRVLERIGARALVAHVRTFADFLVYEFSTSAGGQQLNKCIEILNDMVWKYNIVTLDRLILCLAMRSHENNEAQVCYFIIQLLLLKPNDFRNRVNDFVKENAPEHWLQSDWHNKHMNYHKKYPEKLYFEGLAEQVNPPMQLQPQYLPIYFGNVCLRFLPVFDIVIHRFLELLPVSKSLETLLDHLGSLYKFHDRPVTYLYNTLHYYERQLRDRTNLKRKLVHAIMSSLKDNRSPGWCLSETYLKFGINPREDNVWIPDDTYYCKLIGRLVDTMAGKSPGPFPNCDWRFNEFPNPAAHALHVTCVELMALAVPGKDVGNALLNVVLKSQPLVPRENITAWMNAIGLVITALPEPYWIVLHDRIVSVISSPALTSETEWAGYPFALLDFTACHQSYSEMNCSYVLALAHAVWHHSSIGQLSLIPKFLSETLKPIVQTEFQLLYVYHLVGPFLQRFQQERTRCMLEIGVAFYEMLQAVDQHCQHLSFMDPICDFLYHIKYMYTGDSVKEQVEKIIMTLRPAMKLRLRFITHSSIVETSSSAAAATSSSSATSSAPQPPSSSLSTSAAASPSSSQHAHTAM
;
A
#
# COMPACT_ATOMS: atom_id res chain seq x y z
N MET A 1 -7.03 24.84 3.49
CA MET A 1 -8.26 24.03 3.27
C MET A 1 -9.53 24.85 3.48
N GLU A 2 -9.45 25.94 4.24
CA GLU A 2 -10.54 26.89 4.52
C GLU A 2 -11.22 27.49 3.27
N ILE A 3 -10.54 27.50 2.11
CA ILE A 3 -11.11 27.92 0.81
C ILE A 3 -11.32 26.73 -0.15
N GLU A 4 -11.49 25.51 0.36
CA GLU A 4 -11.57 24.30 -0.46
C GLU A 4 -12.67 24.37 -1.54
N SER A 5 -13.83 24.96 -1.20
CA SER A 5 -14.99 25.06 -2.09
C SER A 5 -14.67 25.83 -3.39
N LEU A 6 -14.04 27.00 -3.28
CA LEU A 6 -13.67 27.83 -4.43
C LEU A 6 -12.29 27.47 -5.00
N GLY A 7 -11.41 26.89 -4.17
CA GLY A 7 -10.05 26.50 -4.52
C GLY A 7 -9.99 25.11 -5.16
N ILE A 8 -9.67 24.08 -4.37
CA ILE A 8 -9.39 22.72 -4.87
C ILE A 8 -10.61 22.11 -5.58
N LYS A 9 -11.80 22.22 -4.98
CA LYS A 9 -13.03 21.66 -5.58
C LYS A 9 -13.39 22.37 -6.89
N GLY A 10 -13.34 23.71 -6.89
CA GLY A 10 -13.56 24.53 -8.08
C GLY A 10 -12.52 24.24 -9.19
N PHE A 11 -11.25 24.08 -8.83
CA PHE A 11 -10.18 23.72 -9.77
C PHE A 11 -10.50 22.42 -10.52
N ILE A 12 -10.86 21.35 -9.81
CA ILE A 12 -11.07 20.03 -10.42
C ILE A 12 -12.44 19.92 -11.10
N SER A 13 -13.49 20.48 -10.50
CA SER A 13 -14.88 20.26 -10.95
C SER A 13 -15.40 21.33 -11.90
N GLN A 14 -14.77 22.51 -11.97
CA GLN A 14 -15.24 23.64 -12.78
C GLN A 14 -14.17 24.13 -13.75
N LEU A 15 -13.01 24.57 -13.24
CA LEU A 15 -11.97 25.18 -14.07
C LEU A 15 -11.42 24.18 -15.09
N LEU A 16 -10.98 23.01 -14.62
CA LEU A 16 -10.39 22.00 -15.50
C LEU A 16 -11.36 21.53 -16.60
N PRO A 17 -12.64 21.16 -16.31
CA PRO A 17 -13.60 20.82 -17.35
C PRO A 17 -13.91 21.99 -18.30
N ASN A 18 -13.97 23.23 -17.82
CA ASN A 18 -14.24 24.39 -18.67
C ASN A 18 -13.07 24.67 -19.63
N VAL A 19 -11.84 24.67 -19.12
CA VAL A 19 -10.62 24.81 -19.95
C VAL A 19 -10.55 23.72 -21.00
N PHE A 20 -10.89 22.48 -20.64
CA PHE A 20 -10.97 21.37 -21.58
C PHE A 20 -12.04 21.58 -22.66
N LYS A 21 -13.28 21.95 -22.29
CA LYS A 21 -14.37 22.23 -23.23
C LYS A 21 -14.04 23.37 -24.19
N CYS A 22 -13.29 24.38 -23.73
CA CYS A 22 -12.82 25.48 -24.55
C CYS A 22 -11.61 25.13 -25.45
N HIS A 23 -11.13 23.88 -25.42
CA HIS A 23 -9.97 23.42 -26.21
C HIS A 23 -8.69 24.25 -25.94
N ALA A 24 -8.56 24.79 -24.72
CA ALA A 24 -7.45 25.64 -24.33
C ALA A 24 -6.23 24.82 -23.86
N TRP A 25 -5.58 24.12 -24.79
CA TRP A 25 -4.54 23.13 -24.50
C TRP A 25 -3.33 23.67 -23.73
N GLY A 26 -2.88 24.89 -24.03
CA GLY A 26 -1.78 25.52 -23.28
C GLY A 26 -2.12 25.81 -21.82
N ILE A 27 -3.35 26.25 -21.55
CA ILE A 27 -3.84 26.46 -20.17
C ILE A 27 -4.01 25.10 -19.49
N LEU A 28 -4.61 24.12 -20.18
CA LEU A 28 -4.77 22.76 -19.63
C LEU A 28 -3.42 22.17 -19.20
N HIS A 29 -2.41 22.25 -20.07
CA HIS A 29 -1.05 21.81 -19.78
C HIS A 29 -0.50 22.49 -18.51
N THR A 30 -0.68 23.80 -18.40
CA THR A 30 -0.26 24.58 -17.22
C THR A 30 -0.94 24.11 -15.94
N LEU A 31 -2.25 23.84 -15.97
CA LEU A 31 -3.00 23.39 -14.78
C LEU A 31 -2.56 22.00 -14.32
N LEU A 32 -2.30 21.08 -15.25
CA LEU A 32 -1.81 19.73 -14.93
C LEU A 32 -0.37 19.74 -14.41
N GLU A 33 0.48 20.57 -15.00
CA GLU A 33 1.86 20.76 -14.55
C GLU A 33 1.89 21.39 -13.15
N MET A 34 1.07 22.42 -12.90
CA MET A 34 0.91 23.00 -11.57
C MET A 34 0.44 21.96 -10.56
N PHE A 35 -0.52 21.10 -10.94
CA PHE A 35 -0.97 20.02 -10.06
C PHE A 35 0.19 19.08 -9.69
N SER A 36 0.96 18.65 -10.69
CA SER A 36 2.06 17.68 -10.53
C SER A 36 3.22 18.17 -9.66
N TYR A 37 3.53 19.47 -9.69
CA TYR A 37 4.76 20.00 -9.09
C TYR A 37 4.54 21.05 -7.99
N ARG A 38 3.29 21.45 -7.69
CA ARG A 38 2.99 22.48 -6.69
C ARG A 38 1.94 22.07 -5.65
N MET A 39 1.19 21.00 -5.88
CA MET A 39 0.17 20.54 -4.94
C MET A 39 0.76 19.56 -3.91
N HIS A 40 0.25 19.57 -2.67
CA HIS A 40 0.70 18.71 -1.57
C HIS A 40 -0.49 17.94 -0.98
N HIS A 41 -1.16 18.54 0.01
CA HIS A 41 -2.29 17.93 0.72
C HIS A 41 -3.60 18.05 -0.06
N ILE A 42 -3.77 17.19 -1.06
CA ILE A 42 -5.03 17.02 -1.81
C ILE A 42 -5.76 15.78 -1.29
N GLN A 43 -7.04 15.94 -0.94
CA GLN A 43 -7.84 14.81 -0.45
C GLN A 43 -7.90 13.66 -1.48
N PRO A 44 -7.97 12.39 -1.05
CA PRO A 44 -7.89 11.25 -1.97
C PRO A 44 -8.97 11.25 -3.06
N HIS A 45 -10.20 11.63 -2.71
CA HIS A 45 -11.31 11.64 -3.65
C HIS A 45 -11.12 12.65 -4.78
N TYR A 46 -10.51 13.80 -4.51
CA TYR A 46 -10.13 14.80 -5.52
C TYR A 46 -9.03 14.29 -6.45
N ARG A 47 -8.04 13.57 -5.91
CA ARG A 47 -7.00 12.91 -6.72
C ARG A 47 -7.61 11.87 -7.66
N VAL A 48 -8.55 11.06 -7.19
CA VAL A 48 -9.25 10.06 -8.03
C VAL A 48 -10.18 10.72 -9.05
N GLN A 49 -10.84 11.83 -8.71
CA GLN A 49 -11.62 12.61 -9.67
C GLN A 49 -10.75 13.18 -10.79
N LEU A 50 -9.58 13.75 -10.45
CA LEU A 50 -8.62 14.21 -11.45
C LEU A 50 -8.09 13.06 -12.31
N LEU A 51 -7.78 11.91 -11.69
CA LEU A 51 -7.34 10.71 -12.42
C LEU A 51 -8.40 10.25 -13.45
N SER A 52 -9.67 10.26 -13.08
CA SER A 52 -10.79 9.95 -13.99
C SER A 52 -10.87 10.94 -15.15
N HIS A 53 -10.70 12.24 -14.88
CA HIS A 53 -10.61 13.24 -15.94
C HIS A 53 -9.41 12.97 -16.87
N LEU A 54 -8.23 12.65 -16.34
CA LEU A 54 -7.04 12.36 -17.15
C LEU A 54 -7.23 11.16 -18.08
N HIS A 55 -7.85 10.08 -17.61
CA HIS A 55 -8.17 8.93 -18.47
C HIS A 55 -9.15 9.29 -19.58
N SER A 56 -10.16 10.09 -19.26
CA SER A 56 -11.11 10.60 -20.25
C SER A 56 -10.43 11.54 -21.26
N LEU A 57 -9.51 12.40 -20.81
CA LEU A 57 -8.74 13.34 -21.64
C LEU A 57 -7.80 12.61 -22.61
N ALA A 58 -7.13 11.55 -22.15
CA ALA A 58 -6.22 10.76 -22.98
C ALA A 58 -6.95 10.02 -24.12
N ALA A 59 -8.24 9.72 -23.94
CA ALA A 59 -9.06 9.04 -24.94
C ALA A 59 -9.50 9.95 -26.11
N VAL A 60 -9.33 11.27 -25.99
CA VAL A 60 -9.82 12.27 -26.95
C VAL A 60 -8.83 12.45 -28.11
N PRO A 61 -9.20 12.28 -29.39
CA PRO A 61 -8.25 12.38 -30.52
C PRO A 61 -7.52 13.73 -30.61
N GLN A 62 -8.16 14.82 -30.20
CA GLN A 62 -7.60 16.18 -30.22
C GLN A 62 -6.44 16.38 -29.23
N THR A 63 -6.23 15.46 -28.28
CA THR A 63 -5.11 15.51 -27.32
C THR A 63 -3.89 14.72 -27.80
N ASN A 64 -3.89 14.23 -29.04
CA ASN A 64 -2.79 13.47 -29.66
C ASN A 64 -1.58 14.35 -30.06
N GLN A 65 -1.11 15.18 -29.12
CA GLN A 65 0.07 16.03 -29.22
C GLN A 65 1.13 15.50 -28.25
N ASN A 66 2.39 15.35 -28.69
CA ASN A 66 3.47 14.74 -27.92
C ASN A 66 3.58 15.28 -26.49
N GLN A 67 3.68 16.61 -26.35
CA GLN A 67 3.84 17.27 -25.05
C GLN A 67 2.59 17.11 -24.16
N LEU A 68 1.39 17.21 -24.71
CA LEU A 68 0.15 17.09 -23.93
C LEU A 68 -0.08 15.65 -23.46
N HIS A 69 0.13 14.67 -24.34
CA HIS A 69 0.02 13.25 -23.99
C HIS A 69 1.02 12.86 -22.88
N LEU A 70 2.27 13.32 -23.00
CA LEU A 70 3.29 13.13 -21.98
C LEU A 70 2.89 13.77 -20.63
N CYS A 71 2.34 14.98 -20.65
CA CYS A 71 1.89 15.67 -19.44
C CYS A 71 0.72 14.94 -18.75
N VAL A 72 -0.28 14.48 -19.52
CA VAL A 72 -1.43 13.72 -19.00
C VAL A 72 -0.98 12.42 -18.34
N GLU A 73 -0.17 11.61 -19.02
CA GLU A 73 0.29 10.34 -18.46
C GLU A 73 1.28 10.52 -17.30
N SER A 74 2.18 11.50 -17.35
CA SER A 74 3.09 11.80 -16.23
C SER A 74 2.32 12.26 -14.98
N THR A 75 1.29 13.08 -15.15
CA THR A 75 0.42 13.52 -14.05
C THR A 75 -0.37 12.34 -13.48
N ALA A 76 -0.92 11.47 -14.33
CA ALA A 76 -1.64 10.28 -13.90
C ALA A 76 -0.74 9.30 -13.14
N LEU A 77 0.50 9.10 -13.62
CA LEU A 77 1.49 8.25 -12.94
C LEU A 77 1.76 8.76 -11.52
N ARG A 78 1.99 10.07 -11.36
CA ARG A 78 2.19 10.70 -10.04
C ARG A 78 0.98 10.52 -9.13
N LEU A 79 -0.23 10.73 -9.65
CA LEU A 79 -1.46 10.53 -8.87
C LEU A 79 -1.58 9.10 -8.35
N ILE A 80 -1.34 8.11 -9.23
CA ILE A 80 -1.43 6.70 -8.90
C ILE A 80 -0.37 6.30 -7.87
N THR A 81 0.91 6.58 -8.14
CA THR A 81 2.01 6.13 -7.27
C THR A 81 1.95 6.79 -5.89
N ALA A 82 1.39 7.99 -5.80
CA ALA A 82 1.27 8.75 -4.57
C ALA A 82 -0.01 8.45 -3.75
N LEU A 83 -0.89 7.51 -4.14
CA LEU A 83 -2.04 7.14 -3.30
C LEU A 83 -1.59 6.49 -1.98
N GLY A 84 -2.02 7.01 -0.83
CA GLY A 84 -1.70 6.41 0.47
C GLY A 84 -2.28 5.01 0.60
N SER A 85 -1.58 4.09 1.28
CA SER A 85 -1.99 2.68 1.36
C SER A 85 -3.40 2.50 1.94
N SER A 86 -3.79 3.29 2.96
CA SER A 86 -5.13 3.31 3.53
C SER A 86 -6.18 4.07 2.70
N GLU A 87 -5.74 4.85 1.71
CA GLU A 87 -6.63 5.66 0.85
C GLU A 87 -7.20 4.84 -0.32
N VAL A 88 -6.47 3.83 -0.78
CA VAL A 88 -6.80 3.10 -2.02
C VAL A 88 -8.16 2.42 -1.94
N GLN A 89 -8.38 1.53 -0.96
CA GLN A 89 -9.65 0.80 -0.83
C GLN A 89 -10.87 1.73 -0.77
N PRO A 90 -10.97 2.71 0.14
CA PRO A 90 -12.18 3.52 0.30
C PRO A 90 -12.48 4.42 -0.90
N GLN A 91 -11.48 4.73 -1.74
CA GLN A 91 -11.72 5.49 -2.97
C GLN A 91 -12.13 4.59 -4.14
N PHE A 92 -11.44 3.47 -4.37
CA PHE A 92 -11.70 2.61 -5.52
C PHE A 92 -12.95 1.73 -5.35
N SER A 93 -13.32 1.37 -4.12
CA SER A 93 -14.56 0.61 -3.86
C SER A 93 -15.84 1.36 -4.28
N ARG A 94 -15.78 2.69 -4.40
CA ARG A 94 -16.91 3.53 -4.86
C ARG A 94 -17.20 3.37 -6.36
N PHE A 95 -16.25 2.86 -7.12
CA PHE A 95 -16.32 2.75 -8.59
C PHE A 95 -16.59 1.31 -9.06
N LEU A 96 -16.98 0.39 -8.19
CA LEU A 96 -17.24 -1.02 -8.58
C LEU A 96 -18.39 -1.17 -9.58
N SER A 97 -19.36 -0.26 -9.57
CA SER A 97 -20.45 -0.25 -10.55
C SER A 97 -20.00 0.13 -11.95
N ASP A 98 -19.00 1.02 -12.08
CA ASP A 98 -18.41 1.43 -13.36
C ASP A 98 -16.90 1.72 -13.21
N PRO A 99 -16.07 0.67 -13.13
CA PRO A 99 -14.64 0.81 -12.87
C PRO A 99 -13.90 1.47 -14.04
N LYS A 100 -14.52 1.51 -15.23
CA LYS A 100 -13.91 2.06 -16.45
C LYS A 100 -13.55 3.54 -16.34
N THR A 101 -14.25 4.27 -15.47
CA THR A 101 -14.07 5.71 -15.25
C THR A 101 -12.74 6.07 -14.60
N VAL A 102 -12.14 5.16 -13.84
CA VAL A 102 -10.91 5.38 -13.06
C VAL A 102 -9.73 4.56 -13.57
N LEU A 103 -9.87 3.95 -14.75
CA LEU A 103 -8.89 3.07 -15.37
C LEU A 103 -8.48 3.59 -16.75
N SER A 104 -7.26 3.27 -17.16
CA SER A 104 -6.81 3.58 -18.52
C SER A 104 -7.33 2.54 -19.51
N ALA A 105 -7.80 2.99 -20.66
CA ALA A 105 -8.25 2.09 -21.74
C ALA A 105 -7.10 1.51 -22.57
N GLU A 106 -5.96 2.23 -22.68
CA GLU A 106 -4.86 1.86 -23.59
C GLU A 106 -3.47 1.88 -22.93
N SER A 107 -3.29 2.66 -21.85
CA SER A 107 -1.99 2.79 -21.19
C SER A 107 -1.76 1.62 -20.23
N GLU A 108 -1.08 0.58 -20.74
CA GLU A 108 -0.68 -0.57 -19.93
C GLU A 108 0.17 -0.14 -18.73
N GLU A 109 1.10 0.80 -18.92
CA GLU A 109 2.01 1.26 -17.86
C GLU A 109 1.26 1.91 -16.68
N LEU A 110 0.23 2.72 -16.94
CA LEU A 110 -0.58 3.32 -15.87
C LEU A 110 -1.40 2.27 -15.13
N ASN A 111 -2.01 1.33 -15.85
CA ASN A 111 -2.78 0.24 -15.22
C ASN A 111 -1.86 -0.69 -14.41
N ARG A 112 -0.63 -0.95 -14.88
CA ARG A 112 0.40 -1.69 -14.13
C ARG A 112 0.87 -0.93 -12.89
N ALA A 113 1.09 0.37 -13.00
CA ALA A 113 1.41 1.21 -11.85
C ALA A 113 0.28 1.21 -10.81
N LEU A 114 -0.98 1.17 -11.25
CA LEU A 114 -2.14 1.02 -10.37
C LEU A 114 -2.11 -0.35 -9.68
N ILE A 115 -1.88 -1.45 -10.41
CA ILE A 115 -1.76 -2.79 -9.81
C ILE A 115 -0.65 -2.85 -8.76
N LEU A 116 0.52 -2.27 -9.02
CA LEU A 116 1.61 -2.19 -8.03
C LEU A 116 1.19 -1.40 -6.80
N THR A 117 0.42 -0.32 -6.99
CA THR A 117 -0.14 0.49 -5.91
C THR A 117 -1.17 -0.32 -5.10
N LEU A 118 -2.05 -1.09 -5.75
CA LEU A 118 -2.99 -2.02 -5.11
C LEU A 118 -2.23 -3.08 -4.29
N ALA A 119 -1.16 -3.66 -4.85
CA ALA A 119 -0.36 -4.68 -4.19
C ALA A 119 0.27 -4.16 -2.89
N ARG A 120 0.94 -3.01 -2.93
CA ARG A 120 1.50 -2.42 -1.70
C ARG A 120 0.43 -1.95 -0.71
N ALA A 121 -0.69 -1.41 -1.21
CA ALA A 121 -1.74 -0.89 -0.34
C ALA A 121 -2.39 -2.02 0.45
N THR A 122 -2.76 -3.10 -0.24
CA THR A 122 -3.35 -4.29 0.38
C THR A 122 -2.36 -5.05 1.27
N HIS A 123 -1.06 -4.98 0.99
CA HIS A 123 0.01 -5.47 1.87
C HIS A 123 0.15 -4.65 3.16
N VAL A 124 0.38 -3.33 3.05
CA VAL A 124 0.62 -2.44 4.21
C VAL A 124 -0.60 -2.34 5.13
N THR A 125 -1.80 -2.52 4.60
CA THR A 125 -3.05 -2.50 5.38
C THR A 125 -3.49 -3.88 5.85
N ASP A 126 -2.72 -4.94 5.53
CA ASP A 126 -3.03 -6.34 5.83
C ASP A 126 -4.42 -6.78 5.31
N PHE A 127 -4.89 -6.18 4.21
CA PHE A 127 -6.26 -6.34 3.71
C PHE A 127 -6.63 -7.81 3.47
N PHE A 128 -5.72 -8.56 2.86
CA PHE A 128 -5.91 -9.98 2.53
C PHE A 128 -5.53 -10.94 3.65
N THR A 129 -4.97 -10.46 4.77
CA THR A 129 -4.65 -11.32 5.91
C THR A 129 -5.93 -11.98 6.41
N GLY A 130 -5.95 -13.31 6.48
CA GLY A 130 -7.15 -14.11 6.81
C GLY A 130 -8.11 -14.41 5.66
N SER A 131 -7.82 -13.99 4.42
CA SER A 131 -8.59 -14.33 3.21
C SER A 131 -7.69 -14.88 2.11
N ASP A 132 -7.88 -16.15 1.75
CA ASP A 132 -7.10 -16.82 0.70
C ASP A 132 -7.59 -16.50 -0.72
N SER A 133 -8.72 -15.79 -0.83
CA SER A 133 -9.41 -15.55 -2.09
C SER A 133 -9.61 -14.07 -2.37
N ILE A 134 -9.45 -13.69 -3.64
CA ILE A 134 -9.81 -12.35 -4.15
C ILE A 134 -11.32 -12.24 -4.44
N HIS A 135 -12.02 -13.37 -4.51
CA HIS A 135 -13.44 -13.39 -4.85
C HIS A 135 -14.27 -12.68 -3.77
N GLY A 136 -15.21 -11.84 -4.21
CA GLY A 136 -16.05 -11.04 -3.31
C GLY A 136 -15.37 -9.78 -2.76
N THR A 137 -14.13 -9.49 -3.16
CA THR A 137 -13.42 -8.25 -2.80
C THR A 137 -13.53 -7.20 -3.90
N TRP A 138 -13.39 -5.93 -3.52
CA TRP A 138 -13.38 -4.79 -4.45
C TRP A 138 -12.25 -4.85 -5.49
N CYS A 139 -11.14 -5.55 -5.19
CA CYS A 139 -10.02 -5.68 -6.11
C CYS A 139 -10.38 -6.46 -7.38
N LYS A 140 -11.26 -7.47 -7.28
CA LYS A 140 -11.53 -8.39 -8.39
C LYS A 140 -12.05 -7.67 -9.63
N ASP A 141 -13.08 -6.84 -9.49
CA ASP A 141 -13.73 -6.19 -10.64
C ASP A 141 -12.83 -5.13 -11.28
N ILE A 142 -12.03 -4.44 -10.46
CA ILE A 142 -11.01 -3.50 -10.92
C ILE A 142 -9.96 -4.24 -11.76
N LEU A 143 -9.38 -5.32 -11.24
CA LEU A 143 -8.36 -6.09 -11.96
C LEU A 143 -8.89 -6.77 -13.21
N GLN A 144 -10.11 -7.31 -13.17
CA GLN A 144 -10.75 -7.91 -14.33
C GLN A 144 -10.96 -6.87 -15.44
N THR A 145 -11.38 -5.65 -15.08
CA THR A 145 -11.54 -4.56 -16.04
C THR A 145 -10.19 -4.13 -16.63
N ILE A 146 -9.13 -4.06 -15.81
CA ILE A 146 -7.77 -3.81 -16.30
C ILE A 146 -7.33 -4.87 -17.31
N MET A 147 -7.57 -6.16 -17.02
CA MET A 147 -7.21 -7.25 -17.93
C MET A 147 -7.99 -7.20 -19.24
N ASN A 148 -9.22 -6.65 -19.25
CA ASN A 148 -9.99 -6.46 -20.47
C ASN A 148 -9.46 -5.31 -21.34
N PHE A 149 -8.92 -4.24 -20.74
CA PHE A 149 -8.40 -3.08 -21.48
C PHE A 149 -6.95 -3.26 -21.91
N THR A 150 -6.09 -3.66 -20.97
CA THR A 150 -4.65 -3.78 -21.19
C THR A 150 -4.19 -5.15 -20.66
N PRO A 151 -4.47 -6.24 -21.37
CA PRO A 151 -4.08 -7.59 -20.95
C PRO A 151 -2.56 -7.70 -20.88
N HIS A 152 -2.04 -8.17 -19.75
CA HIS A 152 -0.60 -8.28 -19.52
C HIS A 152 -0.24 -9.36 -18.50
N ASN A 153 1.03 -9.76 -18.49
CA ASN A 153 1.60 -10.67 -17.49
C ASN A 153 2.54 -9.93 -16.55
N TRP A 154 2.78 -10.52 -15.38
CA TRP A 154 3.80 -10.09 -14.43
C TRP A 154 4.94 -11.10 -14.40
N ALA A 155 6.18 -10.60 -14.39
CA ALA A 155 7.35 -11.46 -14.19
C ALA A 155 7.29 -12.13 -12.81
N SER A 156 7.85 -13.34 -12.70
CA SER A 156 7.81 -14.16 -11.50
C SER A 156 8.38 -13.47 -10.27
N HIS A 157 9.49 -12.74 -10.40
CA HIS A 157 10.13 -12.01 -9.29
C HIS A 157 9.24 -10.89 -8.75
N THR A 158 8.53 -10.16 -9.62
CA THR A 158 7.55 -9.14 -9.19
C THR A 158 6.29 -9.78 -8.61
N LEU A 159 5.71 -10.76 -9.31
CA LEU A 159 4.46 -11.40 -8.89
C LEU A 159 4.60 -12.12 -7.55
N SER A 160 5.76 -12.73 -7.27
CA SER A 160 6.04 -13.41 -6.00
C SER A 160 5.98 -12.49 -4.78
N CYS A 161 6.10 -11.17 -4.99
CA CYS A 161 6.02 -10.16 -3.94
C CYS A 161 4.57 -9.71 -3.66
N PHE A 162 3.62 -9.99 -4.56
CA PHE A 162 2.23 -9.57 -4.38
C PHE A 162 1.56 -10.38 -3.26
N PRO A 163 0.52 -9.84 -2.59
CA PRO A 163 -0.34 -10.65 -1.73
C PRO A 163 -0.89 -11.89 -2.46
N ALA A 164 -0.98 -13.02 -1.76
CA ALA A 164 -1.31 -14.32 -2.35
C ALA A 164 -2.60 -14.33 -3.20
N PRO A 165 -3.71 -13.67 -2.81
CA PRO A 165 -4.90 -13.59 -3.66
C PRO A 165 -4.69 -12.88 -5.00
N LEU A 166 -3.81 -11.86 -5.04
CA LEU A 166 -3.44 -11.21 -6.30
C LEU A 166 -2.58 -12.15 -7.17
N GLN A 167 -1.67 -12.91 -6.55
CA GLN A 167 -0.89 -13.92 -7.28
C GLN A 167 -1.79 -14.97 -7.94
N ALA A 168 -2.79 -15.45 -7.20
CA ALA A 168 -3.76 -16.43 -7.71
C ALA A 168 -4.55 -15.87 -8.90
N PHE A 169 -4.99 -14.61 -8.83
CA PHE A 169 -5.68 -13.93 -9.92
C PHE A 169 -4.85 -13.92 -11.22
N PHE A 170 -3.59 -13.45 -11.16
CA PHE A 170 -2.75 -13.35 -12.36
C PHE A 170 -2.28 -14.71 -12.89
N LYS A 171 -2.18 -15.74 -12.03
CA LYS A 171 -1.91 -17.12 -12.48
C LYS A 171 -3.09 -17.71 -13.25
N GLN A 172 -4.33 -17.37 -12.86
CA GLN A 172 -5.54 -17.83 -13.56
C GLN A 172 -5.80 -17.06 -14.85
N ASN A 173 -5.53 -15.75 -14.85
CA ASN A 173 -5.80 -14.84 -15.97
C ASN A 173 -4.53 -14.56 -16.80
N ASN A 174 -3.82 -15.62 -17.20
CA ASN A 174 -2.58 -15.49 -17.96
C ASN A 174 -2.83 -15.09 -19.43
N VAL A 175 -1.97 -14.26 -20.00
CA VAL A 175 -2.07 -13.77 -21.37
C VAL A 175 -0.98 -14.41 -22.24
N PRO A 176 -1.30 -14.97 -23.41
CA PRO A 176 -0.27 -15.49 -24.32
C PRO A 176 0.62 -14.36 -24.83
N GLN A 177 1.93 -14.55 -24.77
CA GLN A 177 2.91 -13.59 -25.28
C GLN A 177 3.47 -14.00 -26.63
N GLU A 178 3.74 -13.01 -27.48
CA GLU A 178 4.47 -13.24 -28.72
C GLU A 178 5.87 -13.77 -28.41
N SER A 179 6.29 -14.82 -29.13
CA SER A 179 7.62 -15.38 -28.93
C SER A 179 8.70 -14.41 -29.43
N ARG A 180 9.84 -14.36 -28.73
CA ARG A 180 11.00 -13.53 -29.10
C ARG A 180 11.47 -13.77 -30.54
N PHE A 181 11.42 -15.03 -30.99
CA PHE A 181 11.79 -15.40 -32.35
C PHE A 181 10.83 -14.78 -33.38
N ASN A 182 9.53 -14.79 -33.09
CA ASN A 182 8.54 -14.16 -33.96
C ASN A 182 8.74 -12.64 -34.01
N LEU A 183 8.95 -11.99 -32.86
CA LEU A 183 9.24 -10.55 -32.83
C LEU A 183 10.44 -10.20 -33.70
N LYS A 184 11.57 -10.89 -33.51
CA LYS A 184 12.78 -10.68 -34.33
C LYS A 184 12.51 -10.92 -35.82
N LYS A 185 11.84 -12.03 -36.16
CA LYS A 185 11.50 -12.38 -37.54
C LYS A 185 10.63 -11.28 -38.17
N ASN A 186 9.60 -10.82 -37.49
CA ASN A 186 8.69 -9.78 -37.95
C ASN A 186 9.43 -8.45 -38.18
N VAL A 187 10.33 -8.06 -37.26
CA VAL A 187 11.17 -6.86 -37.42
C VAL A 187 12.08 -6.97 -38.65
N GLU A 188 12.74 -8.11 -38.86
CA GLU A 188 13.61 -8.30 -40.03
C GLU A 188 12.82 -8.36 -41.36
N GLU A 189 11.62 -8.94 -41.36
CA GLU A 189 10.73 -8.96 -42.53
C GLU A 189 10.20 -7.57 -42.88
N GLU A 190 9.70 -6.82 -41.90
CA GLU A 190 9.24 -5.44 -42.10
C GLU A 190 10.38 -4.49 -42.48
N TYR A 191 11.59 -4.70 -41.93
CA TYR A 191 12.76 -3.93 -42.34
C TYR A 191 13.21 -4.27 -43.77
N ARG A 192 13.07 -5.53 -44.20
CA ARG A 192 13.29 -5.91 -45.61
C ARG A 192 12.27 -5.23 -46.52
N LYS A 193 10.99 -5.18 -46.12
CA LYS A 193 9.94 -4.45 -46.85
C LYS A 193 10.28 -2.98 -46.96
N TRP A 194 10.69 -2.33 -45.86
CA TRP A 194 11.14 -0.94 -45.84
C TRP A 194 12.22 -0.68 -46.90
N LYS A 195 13.23 -1.55 -47.00
CA LYS A 195 14.31 -1.44 -48.00
C LYS A 195 13.86 -1.69 -49.46
N SER A 196 12.76 -2.41 -49.66
CA SER A 196 12.26 -2.79 -51.00
C SER A 196 11.21 -1.84 -51.58
N MET A 197 10.48 -1.10 -50.73
CA MET A 197 9.44 -0.18 -51.16
C MET A 197 10.07 1.11 -51.71
N ALA A 198 9.55 1.61 -52.83
CA ALA A 198 10.05 2.83 -53.46
C ALA A 198 9.06 4.01 -53.38
N ASN A 199 7.75 3.73 -53.26
CA ASN A 199 6.72 4.77 -53.21
C ASN A 199 6.55 5.31 -51.78
N GLU A 200 6.82 6.60 -51.57
CA GLU A 200 6.73 7.24 -50.26
C GLU A 200 5.35 7.11 -49.62
N ASN A 201 4.28 7.30 -50.40
CA ASN A 201 2.91 7.28 -49.87
C ASN A 201 2.51 5.88 -49.37
N ASP A 202 2.96 4.85 -50.07
CA ASP A 202 2.73 3.45 -49.70
C ASP A 202 3.53 3.11 -48.44
N ILE A 203 4.79 3.56 -48.34
CA ILE A 203 5.62 3.39 -47.14
C ILE A 203 4.93 4.04 -45.95
N ILE A 204 4.56 5.33 -46.07
CA ILE A 204 3.95 6.06 -44.96
C ILE A 204 2.65 5.36 -44.52
N THR A 205 1.81 4.95 -45.47
CA THR A 205 0.52 4.32 -45.16
C THR A 205 0.69 2.94 -44.52
N HIS A 206 1.64 2.13 -45.00
CA HIS A 206 1.91 0.80 -44.46
C HIS A 206 2.47 0.87 -43.03
N PHE A 207 3.51 1.67 -42.81
CA PHE A 207 4.21 1.74 -41.52
C PHE A 207 3.53 2.62 -40.47
N SER A 208 2.48 3.37 -40.83
CA SER A 208 1.64 4.13 -39.89
C SER A 208 0.23 3.55 -39.73
N MET A 209 -0.04 2.35 -40.25
CA MET A 209 -1.39 1.79 -40.25
C MET A 209 -1.84 1.44 -38.82
N GLN A 210 -2.99 1.96 -38.39
CA GLN A 210 -3.56 1.62 -37.08
C GLN A 210 -3.92 0.14 -37.00
N GLY A 211 -3.59 -0.51 -35.89
CA GLY A 211 -3.81 -1.95 -35.68
C GLY A 211 -2.75 -2.87 -36.30
N SER A 212 -1.78 -2.32 -37.04
CA SER A 212 -0.60 -3.08 -37.46
C SER A 212 0.35 -3.34 -36.29
N PRO A 213 1.23 -4.37 -36.37
CA PRO A 213 2.24 -4.61 -35.34
C PRO A 213 3.11 -3.37 -35.12
N PRO A 214 3.25 -2.86 -33.88
CA PRO A 214 3.89 -1.57 -33.60
C PRO A 214 5.42 -1.69 -33.61
N LEU A 215 6.01 -1.96 -34.77
CA LEU A 215 7.43 -2.30 -34.92
C LEU A 215 8.31 -1.10 -35.31
N PHE A 216 7.72 0.05 -35.60
CA PHE A 216 8.44 1.17 -36.24
C PHE A 216 9.68 1.66 -35.48
N LEU A 217 9.67 1.72 -34.13
CA LEU A 217 10.88 2.07 -33.36
C LEU A 217 12.00 1.04 -33.51
N CYS A 218 11.65 -0.25 -33.65
CA CYS A 218 12.61 -1.31 -33.97
C CYS A 218 13.19 -1.11 -35.38
N LEU A 219 12.40 -0.62 -36.33
CA LEU A 219 12.87 -0.30 -37.68
C LEU A 219 13.82 0.90 -37.68
N LEU A 220 13.52 1.96 -36.93
CA LEU A 220 14.43 3.11 -36.78
C LEU A 220 15.76 2.68 -36.15
N TRP A 221 15.71 1.81 -35.13
CA TRP A 221 16.90 1.18 -34.59
C TRP A 221 17.70 0.43 -35.65
N LYS A 222 17.06 -0.41 -36.46
CA LYS A 222 17.69 -1.17 -37.55
C LYS A 222 18.30 -0.25 -38.62
N MET A 223 17.63 0.86 -38.97
CA MET A 223 18.16 1.88 -39.88
C MET A 223 19.45 2.48 -39.31
N LEU A 224 19.43 2.95 -38.06
CA LEU A 224 20.61 3.52 -37.43
C LEU A 224 21.74 2.49 -37.27
N LEU A 225 21.41 1.21 -37.05
CA LEU A 225 22.41 0.15 -36.92
C LEU A 225 23.10 -0.23 -38.24
N GLU A 226 22.38 -0.24 -39.36
CA GLU A 226 22.94 -0.63 -40.67
C GLU A 226 23.45 0.56 -41.50
N THR A 227 22.77 1.71 -41.46
CA THR A 227 23.04 2.86 -42.34
C THR A 227 23.47 4.13 -41.60
N ASP A 228 23.53 4.12 -40.26
CA ASP A 228 23.87 5.28 -39.41
C ASP A 228 23.02 6.55 -39.66
N HIS A 229 21.92 6.43 -40.42
CA HIS A 229 21.03 7.53 -40.75
C HIS A 229 19.58 7.06 -40.92
N ILE A 230 18.63 7.97 -40.70
CA ILE A 230 17.21 7.81 -40.99
C ILE A 230 16.85 8.78 -42.14
N ASN A 231 15.92 8.41 -43.02
CA ASN A 231 15.46 9.26 -44.12
C ASN A 231 14.24 10.13 -43.70
N GLN A 232 13.84 11.09 -44.55
CA GLN A 232 12.66 11.94 -44.26
C GLN A 232 11.36 11.16 -44.07
N ILE A 233 11.21 10.04 -44.79
CA ILE A 233 10.02 9.20 -44.70
C ILE A 233 9.88 8.64 -43.27
N GLY A 234 11.01 8.33 -42.62
CA GLY A 234 11.03 7.88 -41.22
C GLY A 234 10.41 8.89 -40.25
N PHE A 235 10.69 10.18 -40.45
CA PHE A 235 10.06 11.25 -39.68
C PHE A 235 8.54 11.32 -39.96
N ARG A 236 8.14 11.32 -41.23
CA ARG A 236 6.71 11.42 -41.61
C ARG A 236 5.87 10.26 -41.09
N VAL A 237 6.46 9.06 -40.99
CA VAL A 237 5.79 7.91 -40.38
C VAL A 237 5.56 8.16 -38.88
N LEU A 238 6.56 8.62 -38.14
CA LEU A 238 6.40 8.96 -36.71
C LEU A 238 5.32 10.02 -36.48
N GLU A 239 5.33 11.07 -37.30
CA GLU A 239 4.33 12.13 -37.25
C GLU A 239 2.91 11.58 -37.48
N ARG A 240 2.75 10.65 -38.44
CA ARG A 240 1.45 10.04 -38.76
C ARG A 240 0.98 9.01 -37.73
N ILE A 241 1.89 8.30 -37.05
CA ILE A 241 1.55 7.38 -35.94
C ILE A 241 0.94 8.19 -34.78
N GLY A 242 1.57 9.32 -34.43
CA GLY A 242 1.12 10.20 -33.36
C GLY A 242 1.46 9.70 -31.94
N ALA A 243 1.48 10.62 -30.98
CA ALA A 243 1.96 10.40 -29.61
C ALA A 243 1.30 9.21 -28.90
N ARG A 244 -0.03 9.09 -29.04
CA ARG A 244 -0.84 8.09 -28.35
C ARG A 244 -0.59 6.67 -28.85
N ALA A 245 -0.43 6.47 -30.16
CA ALA A 245 -0.13 5.14 -30.69
C ALA A 245 1.36 4.80 -30.50
N LEU A 246 2.23 5.80 -30.44
CA LEU A 246 3.68 5.62 -30.31
C LEU A 246 4.10 4.85 -29.06
N VAL A 247 3.36 4.94 -27.94
CA VAL A 247 3.69 4.18 -26.72
C VAL A 247 3.65 2.67 -26.94
N ALA A 248 2.79 2.15 -27.82
CA ALA A 248 2.79 0.74 -28.19
C ALA A 248 4.08 0.34 -28.96
N HIS A 249 4.61 1.26 -29.76
CA HIS A 249 5.90 1.06 -30.43
C HIS A 249 7.06 1.11 -29.43
N VAL A 250 7.02 1.98 -28.41
CA VAL A 250 8.04 2.00 -27.35
C VAL A 250 8.01 0.69 -26.55
N ARG A 251 6.82 0.17 -26.24
CA ARG A 251 6.65 -1.08 -25.50
C ARG A 251 7.25 -2.28 -26.23
N THR A 252 6.92 -2.42 -27.51
CA THR A 252 7.46 -3.49 -28.36
C THR A 252 8.96 -3.31 -28.63
N PHE A 253 9.41 -2.07 -28.73
CA PHE A 253 10.83 -1.75 -28.83
C PHE A 253 11.59 -2.13 -27.57
N ALA A 254 11.01 -1.97 -26.38
CA ALA A 254 11.62 -2.44 -25.13
C ALA A 254 11.84 -3.97 -25.15
N ASP A 255 10.85 -4.74 -25.60
CA ASP A 255 10.96 -6.20 -25.75
C ASP A 255 12.04 -6.58 -26.80
N PHE A 256 12.10 -5.84 -27.91
CA PHE A 256 13.10 -6.04 -28.96
C PHE A 256 14.53 -5.71 -28.49
N LEU A 257 14.71 -4.63 -27.72
CA LEU A 257 16.01 -4.27 -27.14
C LEU A 257 16.55 -5.38 -26.23
N VAL A 258 15.70 -5.97 -25.39
CA VAL A 258 16.11 -7.08 -24.53
C VAL A 258 16.58 -8.28 -25.36
N TYR A 259 15.89 -8.59 -26.46
CA TYR A 259 16.33 -9.63 -27.38
C TYR A 259 17.70 -9.31 -28.02
N GLU A 260 17.87 -8.12 -28.60
CA GLU A 260 19.12 -7.70 -29.26
C GLU A 260 20.32 -7.72 -28.29
N PHE A 261 20.14 -7.22 -27.06
CA PHE A 261 21.20 -7.21 -26.06
C PHE A 261 21.48 -8.62 -25.50
N SER A 262 20.47 -9.49 -25.39
CA SER A 262 20.67 -10.86 -24.91
C SER A 262 21.44 -11.75 -25.90
N THR A 263 21.37 -11.44 -27.19
CA THR A 263 21.97 -12.22 -28.28
C THR A 263 23.25 -11.59 -28.85
N SER A 264 23.64 -10.41 -28.36
CA SER A 264 24.81 -9.68 -28.83
C SER A 264 26.12 -10.40 -28.44
N ALA A 265 26.96 -10.69 -29.43
CA ALA A 265 28.35 -11.02 -29.19
C ALA A 265 29.04 -9.74 -28.67
N GLY A 266 29.44 -9.70 -27.40
CA GLY A 266 29.93 -8.50 -26.73
C GLY A 266 31.08 -7.74 -27.41
N GLY A 267 31.58 -6.68 -26.78
CA GLY A 267 32.66 -5.84 -27.34
C GLY A 267 32.13 -4.70 -28.21
N GLN A 268 32.60 -4.56 -29.46
CA GLN A 268 32.25 -3.44 -30.33
C GLN A 268 30.76 -3.40 -30.70
N GLN A 269 30.15 -4.56 -30.99
CA GLN A 269 28.73 -4.65 -31.35
C GLN A 269 27.83 -4.14 -30.22
N LEU A 270 28.08 -4.58 -28.99
CA LEU A 270 27.34 -4.11 -27.82
C LEU A 270 27.52 -2.61 -27.59
N ASN A 271 28.75 -2.08 -27.76
CA ASN A 271 28.98 -0.65 -27.63
C ASN A 271 28.23 0.16 -28.69
N LYS A 272 28.16 -0.32 -29.94
CA LYS A 272 27.38 0.32 -31.00
C LYS A 272 25.88 0.33 -30.70
N CYS A 273 25.33 -0.77 -30.18
CA CYS A 273 23.94 -0.80 -29.70
C CYS A 273 23.70 0.27 -28.63
N ILE A 274 24.61 0.42 -27.68
CA ILE A 274 24.46 1.41 -26.61
C ILE A 274 24.56 2.84 -27.15
N GLU A 275 25.46 3.10 -28.09
CA GLU A 275 25.56 4.40 -28.76
C GLU A 275 24.26 4.76 -29.48
N ILE A 276 23.75 3.87 -30.33
CA ILE A 276 22.50 4.07 -31.07
C ILE A 276 21.32 4.28 -30.11
N LEU A 277 21.25 3.52 -29.03
CA LEU A 277 20.19 3.66 -28.03
C LEU A 277 20.16 5.05 -27.41
N ASN A 278 21.34 5.57 -27.05
CA ASN A 278 21.47 6.91 -26.51
C ASN A 278 21.19 7.97 -27.58
N ASP A 279 21.62 7.74 -28.81
CA ASP A 279 21.34 8.62 -29.94
C ASP A 279 19.83 8.75 -30.18
N MET A 280 19.07 7.65 -30.14
CA MET A 280 17.61 7.69 -30.29
C MET A 280 16.93 8.56 -29.22
N VAL A 281 17.51 8.67 -28.02
CA VAL A 281 16.96 9.47 -26.91
C VAL A 281 17.43 10.93 -26.98
N TRP A 282 18.74 11.16 -27.05
CA TRP A 282 19.34 12.48 -26.85
C TRP A 282 19.64 13.22 -28.16
N LYS A 283 19.98 12.49 -29.21
CA LYS A 283 20.42 13.04 -30.50
C LYS A 283 19.28 13.19 -31.51
N TYR A 284 18.48 12.15 -31.70
CA TYR A 284 17.31 12.14 -32.60
C TYR A 284 16.01 12.49 -31.89
N ASN A 285 15.97 12.41 -30.56
CA ASN A 285 14.79 12.71 -29.73
C ASN A 285 13.53 11.93 -30.13
N ILE A 286 13.70 10.66 -30.50
CA ILE A 286 12.62 9.74 -30.93
C ILE A 286 11.75 9.35 -29.73
N VAL A 287 12.36 9.16 -28.55
CA VAL A 287 11.67 8.82 -27.30
C VAL A 287 12.39 9.47 -26.12
N THR A 288 11.64 9.94 -25.12
CA THR A 288 12.23 10.53 -23.92
C THR A 288 12.76 9.44 -22.98
N LEU A 289 13.78 9.77 -22.19
CA LEU A 289 14.44 8.84 -21.27
C LEU A 289 13.46 8.18 -20.29
N ASP A 290 12.65 8.99 -19.62
CA ASP A 290 11.65 8.55 -18.64
C ASP A 290 10.60 7.62 -19.25
N ARG A 291 10.17 7.90 -20.48
CA ARG A 291 9.22 7.06 -21.22
C ARG A 291 9.80 5.68 -21.53
N LEU A 292 11.00 5.65 -22.09
CA LEU A 292 11.66 4.39 -22.46
C LEU A 292 11.95 3.53 -21.23
N ILE A 293 12.48 4.14 -20.16
CA ILE A 293 12.79 3.40 -18.93
C ILE A 293 11.53 2.90 -18.23
N LEU A 294 10.43 3.68 -18.22
CA LEU A 294 9.17 3.22 -17.67
C LEU A 294 8.67 1.97 -18.40
N CYS A 295 8.71 1.96 -19.74
CA CYS A 295 8.31 0.78 -20.52
C CYS A 295 9.20 -0.43 -20.22
N LEU A 296 10.54 -0.26 -20.16
CA LEU A 296 11.49 -1.32 -19.80
C LEU A 296 11.21 -1.89 -18.39
N ALA A 297 10.99 -1.02 -17.40
CA ALA A 297 10.71 -1.42 -16.01
C ALA A 297 9.35 -2.14 -15.85
N MET A 298 8.42 -1.96 -16.79
CA MET A 298 7.09 -2.58 -16.80
C MET A 298 7.00 -3.83 -17.69
N ARG A 299 8.13 -4.43 -18.07
CA ARG A 299 8.16 -5.70 -18.83
C ARG A 299 8.04 -6.92 -17.93
N SER A 300 7.74 -8.05 -18.56
CA SER A 300 7.50 -9.35 -17.93
C SER A 300 8.55 -10.40 -18.31
N HIS A 301 9.76 -9.92 -18.62
CA HIS A 301 10.91 -10.78 -18.86
C HIS A 301 11.25 -11.60 -17.62
N GLU A 302 11.79 -12.80 -17.84
CA GLU A 302 12.16 -13.74 -16.80
C GLU A 302 13.68 -13.94 -16.73
N ASN A 303 14.20 -14.22 -15.54
CA ASN A 303 15.59 -14.65 -15.31
C ASN A 303 16.64 -13.74 -15.98
N ASN A 304 17.46 -14.30 -16.89
CA ASN A 304 18.54 -13.58 -17.56
C ASN A 304 18.01 -12.44 -18.45
N GLU A 305 16.82 -12.57 -19.03
CA GLU A 305 16.23 -11.50 -19.83
C GLU A 305 15.87 -10.29 -18.97
N ALA A 306 15.34 -10.54 -17.76
CA ALA A 306 15.07 -9.48 -16.81
C ALA A 306 16.37 -8.77 -16.38
N GLN A 307 17.46 -9.53 -16.18
CA GLN A 307 18.78 -8.95 -15.89
C GLN A 307 19.27 -8.07 -17.05
N VAL A 308 19.13 -8.52 -18.30
CA VAL A 308 19.47 -7.73 -19.49
C VAL A 308 18.61 -6.47 -19.57
N CYS A 309 17.31 -6.58 -19.35
CA CYS A 309 16.40 -5.43 -19.33
C CYS A 309 16.85 -4.36 -18.32
N TYR A 310 17.15 -4.77 -17.09
CA TYR A 310 17.58 -3.85 -16.04
C TYR A 310 19.00 -3.34 -16.26
N PHE A 311 19.85 -4.11 -16.92
CA PHE A 311 21.15 -3.64 -17.39
C PHE A 311 21.01 -2.55 -18.46
N ILE A 312 20.07 -2.68 -19.40
CA ILE A 312 19.77 -1.61 -20.39
C ILE A 312 19.34 -0.33 -19.66
N ILE A 313 18.47 -0.44 -18.64
CA ILE A 313 18.08 0.71 -17.81
C ILE A 313 19.32 1.37 -17.16
N GLN A 314 20.20 0.58 -16.56
CA GLN A 314 21.42 1.11 -15.95
C GLN A 314 22.32 1.82 -16.97
N LEU A 315 22.46 1.25 -18.18
CA LEU A 315 23.25 1.83 -19.26
C LEU A 315 22.70 3.19 -19.72
N LEU A 316 21.38 3.28 -19.93
CA LEU A 316 20.70 4.52 -20.29
C LEU A 316 20.89 5.63 -19.24
N LEU A 317 20.94 5.26 -17.97
CA LEU A 317 21.04 6.21 -16.86
C LEU A 317 22.47 6.66 -16.56
N LEU A 318 23.45 5.76 -16.67
CA LEU A 318 24.79 5.98 -16.13
C LEU A 318 25.90 5.99 -17.16
N LYS A 319 25.76 5.32 -18.31
CA LYS A 319 26.83 5.25 -19.29
C LYS A 319 27.04 6.58 -20.03
N PRO A 320 26.00 7.26 -20.56
CA PRO A 320 26.18 8.60 -21.11
C PRO A 320 26.34 9.64 -19.99
N ASN A 321 26.89 10.80 -20.36
CA ASN A 321 26.98 11.94 -19.44
C ASN A 321 25.69 12.78 -19.43
N ASP A 322 24.83 12.61 -20.43
CA ASP A 322 23.63 13.43 -20.64
C ASP A 322 22.73 13.54 -19.41
N PHE A 323 22.32 12.40 -18.84
CA PHE A 323 21.40 12.40 -17.72
C PHE A 323 22.10 12.75 -16.40
N ARG A 324 23.30 12.22 -16.17
CA ARG A 324 24.08 12.49 -14.95
C ARG A 324 24.40 13.98 -14.80
N ASN A 325 24.79 14.65 -15.88
CA ASN A 325 25.07 16.09 -15.85
C ASN A 325 23.81 16.90 -15.54
N ARG A 326 22.68 16.57 -16.19
CA ARG A 326 21.38 17.21 -15.93
C ARG A 326 20.96 17.08 -14.46
N VAL A 327 21.07 15.88 -13.90
CA VAL A 327 20.74 15.63 -12.48
C VAL A 327 21.67 16.38 -11.55
N ASN A 328 22.99 16.28 -11.75
CA ASN A 328 23.98 16.93 -10.89
C ASN A 328 23.80 18.45 -10.85
N ASP A 329 23.65 19.08 -12.02
CA ASP A 329 23.50 20.53 -12.10
C ASP A 329 22.13 20.98 -11.56
N PHE A 330 21.06 20.26 -11.89
CA PHE A 330 19.73 20.57 -11.35
C PHE A 330 19.70 20.49 -9.81
N VAL A 331 20.28 19.44 -9.23
CA VAL A 331 20.31 19.22 -7.77
C VAL A 331 21.17 20.25 -7.05
N LYS A 332 22.30 20.62 -7.65
CA LYS A 332 23.24 21.59 -7.09
C LYS A 332 22.68 23.01 -7.11
N GLU A 333 22.03 23.41 -8.19
CA GLU A 333 21.63 24.81 -8.42
C GLU A 333 20.22 25.15 -7.90
N ASN A 334 19.39 24.15 -7.59
CA ASN A 334 17.99 24.33 -7.21
C ASN A 334 17.68 23.80 -5.80
N ALA A 335 16.54 24.24 -5.25
CA ALA A 335 15.99 23.78 -3.98
C ALA A 335 14.52 23.36 -4.17
N PRO A 336 14.00 22.40 -3.37
CA PRO A 336 12.64 21.88 -3.49
C PRO A 336 11.59 22.77 -2.80
N GLU A 337 11.96 23.66 -1.87
CA GLU A 337 11.04 24.54 -1.13
C GLU A 337 10.51 25.68 -2.01
N HIS A 338 9.74 25.34 -3.05
CA HIS A 338 9.25 26.28 -4.06
C HIS A 338 8.39 27.41 -3.46
N TRP A 339 7.71 27.15 -2.34
CA TRP A 339 6.91 28.15 -1.62
C TRP A 339 7.75 29.23 -0.91
N LEU A 340 9.06 29.03 -0.78
CA LEU A 340 10.01 30.01 -0.23
C LEU A 340 10.82 30.73 -1.32
N GLN A 341 10.63 30.39 -2.58
CA GLN A 341 11.43 30.90 -3.69
C GLN A 341 10.71 32.00 -4.45
N SER A 342 11.44 33.08 -4.75
CA SER A 342 10.99 34.16 -5.63
C SER A 342 11.54 34.08 -7.05
N ASP A 343 12.59 33.27 -7.28
CA ASP A 343 13.36 33.23 -8.52
C ASP A 343 13.30 31.90 -9.28
N TRP A 344 12.33 31.02 -8.95
CA TRP A 344 12.19 29.68 -9.56
C TRP A 344 12.20 29.73 -11.08
N HIS A 345 11.42 30.64 -11.69
CA HIS A 345 11.31 30.70 -13.16
C HIS A 345 12.67 31.01 -13.82
N ASN A 346 13.49 31.88 -13.22
CA ASN A 346 14.83 32.18 -13.75
C ASN A 346 15.73 30.95 -13.71
N LYS A 347 15.75 30.22 -12.58
CA LYS A 347 16.53 28.98 -12.45
C LYS A 347 16.04 27.88 -13.39
N HIS A 348 14.72 27.74 -13.51
CA HIS A 348 14.08 26.80 -14.44
C HIS A 348 14.45 27.10 -15.91
N MET A 349 14.41 28.38 -16.30
CA MET A 349 14.86 28.80 -17.64
C MET A 349 16.36 28.59 -17.86
N ASN A 350 17.20 28.78 -16.84
CA ASN A 350 18.63 28.50 -16.94
C ASN A 350 18.90 27.00 -17.18
N TYR A 351 18.17 26.12 -16.51
CA TYR A 351 18.22 24.68 -16.77
C TYR A 351 17.84 24.37 -18.22
N HIS A 352 16.71 24.86 -18.70
CA HIS A 352 16.23 24.56 -20.07
C HIS A 352 17.07 25.20 -21.17
N LYS A 353 17.73 26.34 -20.91
CA LYS A 353 18.72 26.93 -21.83
C LYS A 353 19.97 26.07 -21.94
N LYS A 354 20.43 25.49 -20.82
CA LYS A 354 21.60 24.63 -20.77
C LYS A 354 21.31 23.23 -21.31
N TYR A 355 20.10 22.72 -21.06
CA TYR A 355 19.64 21.40 -21.43
C TYR A 355 18.27 21.45 -22.11
N PRO A 356 18.19 21.92 -23.38
CA PRO A 356 16.93 21.97 -24.10
C PRO A 356 16.30 20.57 -24.23
N GLU A 357 15.00 20.48 -24.00
CA GLU A 357 14.22 19.25 -24.19
C GLU A 357 13.40 19.33 -25.49
N LYS A 358 13.74 18.46 -26.44
CA LYS A 358 13.12 18.36 -27.77
C LYS A 358 12.00 17.30 -27.74
N LEU A 359 10.75 17.72 -27.88
CA LEU A 359 9.55 16.89 -27.70
C LEU A 359 8.79 16.57 -29.01
N TYR A 360 9.24 17.09 -30.14
CA TYR A 360 8.61 16.92 -31.47
C TYR A 360 9.57 16.31 -32.49
N PHE A 361 10.48 15.44 -32.03
CA PHE A 361 11.47 14.75 -32.85
C PHE A 361 12.41 15.71 -33.61
N GLU A 362 12.70 16.88 -33.02
CA GLU A 362 13.48 17.93 -33.68
C GLU A 362 14.89 17.47 -34.05
N GLY A 363 15.55 16.69 -33.17
CA GLY A 363 16.86 16.11 -33.47
C GLY A 363 16.84 15.20 -34.71
N LEU A 364 15.74 14.48 -34.94
CA LEU A 364 15.55 13.68 -36.15
C LEU A 364 15.34 14.57 -37.38
N ALA A 365 14.45 15.55 -37.29
CA ALA A 365 14.18 16.49 -38.39
C ALA A 365 15.41 17.30 -38.83
N GLU A 366 16.29 17.62 -37.89
CA GLU A 366 17.57 18.30 -38.17
C GLU A 366 18.59 17.39 -38.88
N GLN A 367 18.53 16.07 -38.68
CA GLN A 367 19.52 15.11 -39.17
C GLN A 367 19.11 14.36 -40.43
N VAL A 368 17.82 14.36 -40.79
CA VAL A 368 17.38 13.83 -42.09
C VAL A 368 17.95 14.69 -43.24
N ASN A 369 18.14 14.08 -44.41
CA ASN A 369 18.63 14.78 -45.60
C ASN A 369 17.56 14.77 -46.72
N PRO A 370 17.07 15.95 -47.19
CA PRO A 370 17.38 17.29 -46.66
C PRO A 370 16.77 17.52 -45.26
N PRO A 371 17.32 18.43 -44.44
CA PRO A 371 16.76 18.75 -43.12
C PRO A 371 15.34 19.31 -43.23
N MET A 372 14.47 18.90 -42.32
CA MET A 372 13.08 19.37 -42.27
C MET A 372 12.97 20.57 -41.33
N GLN A 373 12.41 21.68 -41.82
CA GLN A 373 12.11 22.84 -40.98
C GLN A 373 10.84 22.58 -40.17
N LEU A 374 10.99 22.38 -38.86
CA LEU A 374 9.86 22.29 -37.94
C LEU A 374 9.65 23.64 -37.24
N GLN A 375 8.39 24.03 -37.10
CA GLN A 375 7.96 25.11 -36.20
C GLN A 375 7.02 24.52 -35.14
N PRO A 376 7.54 23.73 -34.19
CA PRO A 376 6.71 23.13 -33.16
C PRO A 376 6.14 24.22 -32.25
N GLN A 377 4.82 24.21 -32.06
CA GLN A 377 4.17 25.06 -31.07
C GLN A 377 4.22 24.37 -29.70
N TYR A 378 5.24 24.72 -28.92
CA TYR A 378 5.37 24.26 -27.54
C TYR A 378 4.27 24.84 -26.66
N LEU A 379 3.72 24.00 -25.79
CA LEU A 379 2.88 24.41 -24.68
C LEU A 379 3.75 24.97 -23.54
N PRO A 380 3.21 25.87 -22.69
CA PRO A 380 3.98 26.47 -21.60
C PRO A 380 4.51 25.42 -20.60
N ILE A 381 5.79 25.49 -20.24
CA ILE A 381 6.44 24.66 -19.22
C ILE A 381 6.97 25.58 -18.12
N TYR A 382 6.44 25.46 -16.90
CA TYR A 382 6.80 26.32 -15.78
C TYR A 382 7.66 25.62 -14.72
N PHE A 383 7.59 24.29 -14.62
CA PHE A 383 8.14 23.54 -13.49
C PHE A 383 8.87 22.27 -13.92
N GLY A 384 8.32 21.53 -14.87
CA GLY A 384 8.80 20.23 -15.28
C GLY A 384 10.14 20.27 -16.01
N ASN A 385 10.86 19.16 -15.89
CA ASN A 385 12.02 18.78 -16.69
C ASN A 385 12.18 17.25 -16.63
N VAL A 386 13.07 16.68 -17.44
CA VAL A 386 13.31 15.24 -17.53
C VAL A 386 13.76 14.64 -16.19
N CYS A 387 14.52 15.37 -15.37
CA CYS A 387 14.95 14.90 -14.05
C CYS A 387 13.74 14.70 -13.12
N LEU A 388 12.85 15.69 -13.03
CA LEU A 388 11.66 15.61 -12.21
C LEU A 388 10.64 14.61 -12.79
N ARG A 389 10.48 14.52 -14.12
CA ARG A 389 9.61 13.51 -14.76
C ARG A 389 10.10 12.08 -14.51
N PHE A 390 11.41 11.88 -14.43
CA PHE A 390 12.01 10.57 -14.14
C PHE A 390 11.82 10.12 -12.69
N LEU A 391 11.66 11.02 -11.72
CA LEU A 391 11.66 10.66 -10.30
C LEU A 391 10.56 9.62 -9.90
N PRO A 392 9.28 9.75 -10.34
CA PRO A 392 8.29 8.69 -10.11
C PRO A 392 8.60 7.37 -10.82
N VAL A 393 9.35 7.41 -11.93
CA VAL A 393 9.84 6.21 -12.63
C VAL A 393 11.01 5.60 -11.85
N PHE A 394 11.85 6.42 -11.22
CA PHE A 394 12.98 5.96 -10.43
C PHE A 394 12.52 5.12 -9.23
N ASP A 395 11.43 5.53 -8.57
CA ASP A 395 10.78 4.75 -7.51
C ASP A 395 10.46 3.32 -7.96
N ILE A 396 9.90 3.18 -9.16
CA ILE A 396 9.51 1.91 -9.77
C ILE A 396 10.75 1.11 -10.16
N VAL A 397 11.76 1.76 -10.74
CA VAL A 397 13.04 1.13 -11.11
C VAL A 397 13.71 0.50 -9.89
N ILE A 398 13.79 1.24 -8.77
CA ILE A 398 14.36 0.71 -7.52
C ILE A 398 13.60 -0.55 -7.08
N HIS A 399 12.26 -0.53 -7.10
CA HIS A 399 11.43 -1.68 -6.75
C HIS A 399 11.73 -2.90 -7.62
N ARG A 400 11.82 -2.73 -8.94
CA ARG A 400 12.20 -3.82 -9.86
C ARG A 400 13.57 -4.41 -9.55
N PHE A 401 14.55 -3.57 -9.19
CA PHE A 401 15.90 -4.02 -8.84
C PHE A 401 15.94 -4.73 -7.47
N LEU A 402 15.06 -4.36 -6.53
CA LEU A 402 14.93 -5.06 -5.25
C LEU A 402 14.38 -6.48 -5.43
N GLU A 403 13.48 -6.68 -6.38
CA GLU A 403 12.85 -7.98 -6.67
C GLU A 403 13.80 -8.99 -7.33
N LEU A 404 14.78 -8.52 -8.11
CA LEU A 404 15.70 -9.37 -8.85
C LEU A 404 17.09 -9.41 -8.21
N LEU A 405 17.41 -10.47 -7.47
CA LEU A 405 18.63 -10.55 -6.64
C LEU A 405 19.95 -10.26 -7.39
N PRO A 406 20.20 -10.76 -8.62
CA PRO A 406 21.47 -10.53 -9.32
C PRO A 406 21.80 -9.06 -9.63
N VAL A 407 20.82 -8.14 -9.65
CA VAL A 407 21.04 -6.73 -10.01
C VAL A 407 21.31 -5.81 -8.81
N SER A 408 21.56 -6.37 -7.62
CA SER A 408 21.79 -5.63 -6.37
C SER A 408 22.90 -4.57 -6.48
N LYS A 409 24.06 -4.92 -7.05
CA LYS A 409 25.20 -3.99 -7.18
C LYS A 409 24.88 -2.82 -8.11
N SER A 410 24.11 -3.07 -9.17
CA SER A 410 23.69 -2.04 -10.10
C SER A 410 22.79 -1.01 -9.42
N LEU A 411 21.93 -1.44 -8.49
CA LEU A 411 21.10 -0.54 -7.70
C LEU A 411 21.95 0.38 -6.80
N GLU A 412 22.99 -0.15 -6.16
CA GLU A 412 23.91 0.66 -5.35
C GLU A 412 24.57 1.76 -6.20
N THR A 413 25.04 1.42 -7.39
CA THR A 413 25.63 2.40 -8.32
C THR A 413 24.63 3.47 -8.77
N LEU A 414 23.37 3.10 -8.99
CA LEU A 414 22.30 4.06 -9.32
C LEU A 414 22.06 5.03 -8.16
N LEU A 415 21.99 4.54 -6.92
CA LEU A 415 21.82 5.36 -5.73
C LEU A 415 23.00 6.32 -5.52
N ASP A 416 24.23 5.89 -5.83
CA ASP A 416 25.42 6.74 -5.72
C ASP A 416 25.41 7.93 -6.69
N HIS A 417 24.94 7.73 -7.92
CA HIS A 417 24.98 8.77 -8.95
C HIS A 417 23.72 9.62 -9.00
N LEU A 418 22.56 9.01 -8.73
CA LEU A 418 21.25 9.63 -8.96
C LEU A 418 20.42 9.75 -7.68
N GLY A 419 20.85 9.17 -6.56
CA GLY A 419 20.11 9.22 -5.29
C GLY A 419 19.90 10.64 -4.77
N SER A 420 20.80 11.57 -5.10
CA SER A 420 20.68 12.99 -4.76
C SER A 420 19.43 13.67 -5.37
N LEU A 421 18.85 13.09 -6.43
CA LEU A 421 17.62 13.58 -7.05
C LEU A 421 16.41 13.50 -6.10
N TYR A 422 16.43 12.60 -5.11
CA TYR A 422 15.39 12.49 -4.08
C TYR A 422 15.25 13.75 -3.21
N LYS A 423 16.18 14.71 -3.32
CA LYS A 423 16.00 16.08 -2.80
C LYS A 423 14.68 16.72 -3.24
N PHE A 424 14.20 16.42 -4.45
CA PHE A 424 12.95 16.97 -5.01
C PHE A 424 11.78 15.98 -4.96
N HIS A 425 11.94 14.85 -4.26
CA HIS A 425 10.85 13.92 -4.07
C HIS A 425 9.80 14.56 -3.14
N ASP A 426 8.52 14.42 -3.48
CA ASP A 426 7.42 15.01 -2.73
C ASP A 426 7.14 14.27 -1.42
N ARG A 427 7.33 12.94 -1.40
CA ARG A 427 7.12 12.06 -0.24
C ARG A 427 8.24 11.04 0.06
N PRO A 428 9.49 11.51 0.29
CA PRO A 428 10.65 10.62 0.43
C PRO A 428 10.57 9.67 1.63
N VAL A 429 10.02 10.10 2.77
CA VAL A 429 9.88 9.23 3.96
C VAL A 429 8.78 8.20 3.72
N THR A 430 7.65 8.60 3.14
CA THR A 430 6.54 7.69 2.79
C THR A 430 6.98 6.66 1.74
N TYR A 431 7.80 7.06 0.76
CA TYR A 431 8.39 6.14 -0.21
C TYR A 431 9.27 5.09 0.47
N LEU A 432 10.19 5.51 1.35
CA LEU A 432 11.03 4.59 2.12
C LEU A 432 10.19 3.66 3.00
N TYR A 433 9.19 4.19 3.71
CA TYR A 433 8.30 3.40 4.55
C TYR A 433 7.64 2.28 3.74
N ASN A 434 6.99 2.62 2.62
CA ASN A 434 6.34 1.63 1.77
C ASN A 434 7.33 0.61 1.20
N THR A 435 8.52 1.06 0.79
CA THR A 435 9.54 0.20 0.18
C THR A 435 10.11 -0.80 1.19
N LEU A 436 10.49 -0.33 2.38
CA LEU A 436 11.02 -1.18 3.44
C LEU A 436 9.97 -2.15 3.98
N HIS A 437 8.72 -1.70 4.10
CA HIS A 437 7.62 -2.51 4.60
C HIS A 437 7.21 -3.60 3.59
N TYR A 438 7.11 -3.25 2.31
CA TYR A 438 6.70 -4.18 1.26
C TYR A 438 7.78 -5.21 0.95
N TYR A 439 9.05 -4.78 0.91
CA TYR A 439 10.19 -5.65 0.58
C TYR A 439 10.95 -6.17 1.81
N GLU A 440 10.31 -6.29 2.98
CA GLU A 440 10.95 -6.79 4.20
C GLU A 440 11.66 -8.12 3.95
N ARG A 441 10.98 -9.07 3.29
CA ARG A 441 11.52 -10.40 2.96
C ARG A 441 12.76 -10.32 2.07
N GLN A 442 12.76 -9.42 1.09
CA GLN A 442 13.84 -9.26 0.13
C GLN A 442 15.00 -8.44 0.71
N LEU A 443 14.78 -7.65 1.76
CA LEU A 443 15.79 -6.76 2.34
C LEU A 443 16.34 -7.24 3.69
N ARG A 444 15.69 -8.20 4.36
CA ARG A 444 16.09 -8.76 5.65
C ARG A 444 17.58 -9.13 5.71
N ASP A 445 18.02 -9.91 4.72
CA ASP A 445 19.40 -10.42 4.64
C ASP A 445 20.33 -9.52 3.81
N ARG A 446 19.80 -8.47 3.17
CA ARG A 446 20.57 -7.50 2.36
C ARG A 446 20.71 -6.16 3.09
N THR A 447 21.25 -6.22 4.30
CA THR A 447 21.33 -5.09 5.23
C THR A 447 22.13 -3.91 4.66
N ASN A 448 23.23 -4.15 3.93
CA ASN A 448 24.01 -3.11 3.27
C ASN A 448 23.19 -2.35 2.23
N LEU A 449 22.47 -3.05 1.35
CA LEU A 449 21.60 -2.44 0.36
C LEU A 449 20.46 -1.64 1.01
N LYS A 450 19.86 -2.20 2.06
CA LYS A 450 18.81 -1.54 2.86
C LYS A 450 19.30 -0.22 3.45
N ARG A 451 20.48 -0.21 4.08
CA ARG A 451 21.10 1.01 4.62
C ARG A 451 21.47 1.99 3.52
N LYS A 452 22.02 1.51 2.40
CA LYS A 452 22.39 2.35 1.24
C LYS A 452 21.18 3.11 0.71
N LEU A 453 20.04 2.43 0.54
CA LEU A 453 18.79 3.04 0.09
C LEU A 453 18.31 4.14 1.05
N VAL A 454 18.20 3.82 2.33
CA VAL A 454 17.76 4.79 3.36
C VAL A 454 18.72 5.98 3.43
N HIS A 455 20.03 5.72 3.43
CA HIS A 455 21.02 6.77 3.52
C HIS A 455 21.04 7.66 2.27
N ALA A 456 20.98 7.09 1.07
CA ALA A 456 20.98 7.87 -0.18
C ALA A 456 19.80 8.86 -0.23
N ILE A 457 18.59 8.39 0.12
CA ILE A 457 17.37 9.21 0.08
C ILE A 457 17.30 10.21 1.23
N MET A 458 17.71 9.83 2.45
CA MET A 458 17.68 10.76 3.59
C MET A 458 18.81 11.79 3.53
N SER A 459 19.99 11.42 3.04
CA SER A 459 21.12 12.35 2.90
C SER A 459 20.92 13.37 1.79
N SER A 460 20.08 13.10 0.78
CA SER A 460 19.74 14.08 -0.26
C SER A 460 18.96 15.29 0.29
N LEU A 461 18.40 15.19 1.49
CA LEU A 461 17.61 16.23 2.15
C LEU A 461 18.39 16.99 3.25
N LYS A 462 19.63 16.59 3.55
CA LYS A 462 20.40 17.08 4.71
C LYS A 462 20.64 18.59 4.71
N ASP A 463 20.77 19.20 3.53
CA ASP A 463 21.03 20.64 3.36
C ASP A 463 19.74 21.46 3.29
N ASN A 464 18.58 20.78 3.21
CA ASN A 464 17.25 21.35 3.01
C ASN A 464 16.35 21.20 4.24
N ARG A 465 16.67 20.26 5.13
CA ARG A 465 15.93 19.99 6.36
C ARG A 465 16.83 20.17 7.58
N SER A 466 16.27 20.69 8.66
CA SER A 466 17.01 20.93 9.90
C SER A 466 17.60 19.64 10.48
N PRO A 467 18.76 19.69 11.15
CA PRO A 467 19.31 18.55 11.89
C PRO A 467 18.29 17.96 12.88
N GLY A 468 18.27 16.63 13.00
CA GLY A 468 17.31 15.92 13.85
C GLY A 468 15.91 15.76 13.24
N TRP A 469 15.68 16.17 11.99
CA TRP A 469 14.37 16.04 11.33
C TRP A 469 13.91 14.59 11.10
N CYS A 470 14.82 13.62 10.91
CA CYS A 470 14.45 12.22 10.61
C CYS A 470 15.19 11.23 11.51
N LEU A 471 16.38 10.77 11.09
CA LEU A 471 17.16 9.75 11.80
C LEU A 471 17.62 10.25 13.17
N SER A 472 17.54 9.39 14.19
CA SER A 472 18.00 9.68 15.54
C SER A 472 19.51 9.89 15.60
N GLU A 473 19.97 10.71 16.55
CA GLU A 473 21.40 10.94 16.73
C GLU A 473 22.19 9.65 16.97
N THR A 474 21.61 8.71 17.72
CA THR A 474 22.23 7.41 18.01
C THR A 474 22.40 6.60 16.71
N TYR A 475 21.37 6.57 15.86
CA TYR A 475 21.47 5.89 14.56
C TYR A 475 22.52 6.55 13.64
N LEU A 476 22.58 7.88 13.61
CA LEU A 476 23.58 8.59 12.81
C LEU A 476 25.02 8.29 13.29
N LYS A 477 25.23 8.16 14.60
CA LYS A 477 26.54 7.88 15.20
C LYS A 477 26.99 6.43 15.03
N PHE A 478 26.08 5.47 15.16
CA PHE A 478 26.43 4.04 15.22
C PHE A 478 25.93 3.21 14.04
N GLY A 479 24.74 3.52 13.50
CA GLY A 479 24.10 2.77 12.43
C GLY A 479 24.63 3.04 11.02
N ILE A 480 25.34 4.15 10.81
CA ILE A 480 25.93 4.55 9.51
C ILE A 480 27.34 3.98 9.29
N ASN A 481 28.00 3.46 10.34
CA ASN A 481 29.38 3.01 10.22
C ASN A 481 29.53 1.84 9.20
N PRO A 482 30.40 1.98 8.18
CA PRO A 482 30.57 1.00 7.09
C PRO A 482 31.40 -0.23 7.49
N ARG A 483 31.77 -0.38 8.77
CA ARG A 483 32.60 -1.51 9.21
C ARG A 483 31.74 -2.77 9.29
N GLU A 484 31.89 -3.65 8.29
CA GLU A 484 31.18 -4.92 8.17
C GLU A 484 31.42 -5.87 9.35
N ASP A 485 32.57 -5.75 10.02
CA ASP A 485 33.00 -6.69 11.07
C ASP A 485 32.25 -6.51 12.41
N ASN A 486 31.58 -5.37 12.64
CA ASN A 486 30.84 -5.09 13.88
C ASN A 486 29.48 -4.46 13.58
N VAL A 487 28.49 -5.29 13.24
CA VAL A 487 27.10 -4.86 13.06
C VAL A 487 26.59 -4.29 14.39
N TRP A 488 26.21 -3.01 14.38
CA TRP A 488 25.64 -2.37 15.56
C TRP A 488 24.29 -3.01 15.93
N ILE A 489 24.23 -3.55 17.15
CA ILE A 489 23.01 -4.03 17.79
C ILE A 489 22.60 -2.98 18.83
N PRO A 490 21.47 -2.29 18.64
CA PRO A 490 21.02 -1.28 19.60
C PRO A 490 20.62 -1.89 20.94
N ASP A 491 20.86 -1.15 22.02
CA ASP A 491 20.45 -1.51 23.37
C ASP A 491 19.05 -0.98 23.72
N ASP A 492 18.53 -1.34 24.90
CA ASP A 492 17.22 -0.87 25.38
C ASP A 492 17.14 0.67 25.45
N THR A 493 18.26 1.34 25.74
CA THR A 493 18.36 2.81 25.77
C THR A 493 18.04 3.43 24.42
N TYR A 494 18.50 2.83 23.32
CA TYR A 494 18.16 3.27 21.97
C TYR A 494 16.64 3.22 21.74
N TYR A 495 16.00 2.08 22.01
CA TYR A 495 14.56 1.93 21.78
C TYR A 495 13.73 2.87 22.67
N CYS A 496 14.12 3.05 23.93
CA CYS A 496 13.48 4.01 24.84
C CYS A 496 13.55 5.44 24.29
N LYS A 497 14.73 5.89 23.86
CA LYS A 497 14.89 7.24 23.29
C LYS A 497 14.11 7.40 21.99
N LEU A 498 14.10 6.37 21.15
CA LEU A 498 13.42 6.40 19.87
C LEU A 498 11.90 6.54 20.03
N ILE A 499 11.29 5.70 20.88
CA ILE A 499 9.85 5.77 21.21
C ILE A 499 9.53 7.06 21.98
N GLY A 500 10.42 7.51 22.86
CA GLY A 500 10.29 8.78 23.58
C GLY A 500 10.08 9.97 22.65
N ARG A 501 10.72 10.00 21.47
CA ARG A 501 10.47 11.06 20.46
C ARG A 501 9.01 11.11 20.02
N LEU A 502 8.35 9.96 19.87
CA LEU A 502 6.93 9.93 19.48
C LEU A 502 6.04 10.34 20.66
N VAL A 503 6.29 9.79 21.85
CA VAL A 503 5.55 10.11 23.08
C VAL A 503 5.55 11.62 23.34
N ASP A 504 6.73 12.24 23.30
CA ASP A 504 6.91 13.67 23.55
C ASP A 504 6.30 14.54 22.44
N THR A 505 6.31 14.06 21.19
CA THR A 505 5.66 14.74 20.07
C THR A 505 4.14 14.74 20.21
N MET A 506 3.54 13.59 20.57
CA MET A 506 2.10 13.48 20.80
C MET A 506 1.65 14.29 22.03
N ALA A 507 2.51 14.43 23.03
CA ALA A 507 2.27 15.26 24.21
C ALA A 507 2.48 16.77 23.96
N GLY A 508 3.00 17.18 22.79
CA GLY A 508 3.23 18.59 22.46
C GLY A 508 4.30 19.26 23.34
N LYS A 509 5.33 18.51 23.78
CA LYS A 509 6.39 19.07 24.64
C LYS A 509 7.22 20.15 23.95
N SER A 510 7.73 21.09 24.75
CA SER A 510 8.63 22.17 24.32
C SER A 510 9.92 22.15 25.14
N PRO A 511 11.12 22.05 24.51
CA PRO A 511 11.34 21.89 23.07
C PRO A 511 10.86 20.52 22.57
N GLY A 512 10.39 20.49 21.31
CA GLY A 512 9.91 19.27 20.68
C GLY A 512 11.06 18.36 20.23
N PRO A 513 10.87 17.03 20.16
CA PRO A 513 11.91 16.08 19.71
C PRO A 513 12.31 16.25 18.24
N PHE A 514 11.40 16.77 17.43
CA PHE A 514 11.62 17.08 16.01
C PHE A 514 11.46 18.59 15.77
N PRO A 515 12.25 19.17 14.85
CA PRO A 515 12.06 20.56 14.45
C PRO A 515 10.68 20.73 13.79
N ASN A 516 9.97 21.79 14.16
CA ASN A 516 8.70 22.12 13.53
C ASN A 516 8.92 22.55 12.07
N CYS A 517 7.97 22.23 11.19
CA CYS A 517 7.98 22.66 9.79
C CYS A 517 6.59 23.14 9.35
N ASP A 518 6.52 23.78 8.18
CA ASP A 518 5.23 24.17 7.61
C ASP A 518 4.51 22.96 7.01
N TRP A 519 3.68 22.30 7.80
CA TRP A 519 2.99 21.06 7.43
C TRP A 519 2.14 21.17 6.15
N ARG A 520 1.78 22.37 5.69
CA ARG A 520 1.06 22.59 4.43
C ARG A 520 1.84 22.12 3.19
N PHE A 521 3.17 22.10 3.29
CA PHE A 521 4.09 21.80 2.19
C PHE A 521 4.95 20.55 2.43
N ASN A 522 4.60 19.75 3.44
CA ASN A 522 5.29 18.50 3.75
C ASN A 522 4.41 17.31 3.43
N GLU A 523 5.02 16.13 3.29
CA GLU A 523 4.30 14.89 2.99
C GLU A 523 3.35 14.46 4.12
N PHE A 524 3.64 14.87 5.36
CA PHE A 524 2.82 14.56 6.53
C PHE A 524 1.94 15.75 6.94
N PRO A 525 0.73 15.49 7.45
CA PRO A 525 -0.21 16.55 7.84
C PRO A 525 0.11 17.20 9.19
N ASN A 526 0.90 16.54 10.05
CA ASN A 526 1.19 17.00 11.41
C ASN A 526 2.45 16.33 12.00
N PRO A 527 2.98 16.83 13.14
CA PRO A 527 4.20 16.29 13.77
C PRO A 527 4.12 14.81 14.15
N ALA A 528 2.97 14.33 14.64
CA ALA A 528 2.82 12.95 15.10
C ALA A 528 2.87 11.95 13.93
N ALA A 529 2.23 12.27 12.80
CA ALA A 529 2.30 11.47 11.59
C ALA A 529 3.73 11.38 11.05
N HIS A 530 4.47 12.49 11.08
CA HIS A 530 5.89 12.52 10.72
C HIS A 530 6.73 11.66 11.66
N ALA A 531 6.62 11.89 12.98
CA ALA A 531 7.35 11.19 14.02
C ALA A 531 7.14 9.66 13.96
N LEU A 532 5.92 9.21 13.68
CA LEU A 532 5.60 7.80 13.50
C LEU A 532 6.37 7.20 12.31
N HIS A 533 6.25 7.80 11.11
CA HIS A 533 6.83 7.22 9.90
C HIS A 533 8.36 7.24 9.91
N VAL A 534 9.00 8.32 10.38
CA VAL A 534 10.47 8.35 10.48
C VAL A 534 10.99 7.32 11.49
N THR A 535 10.23 7.07 12.57
CA THR A 535 10.55 6.02 13.54
C THR A 535 10.44 4.63 12.92
N CYS A 536 9.37 4.34 12.19
CA CYS A 536 9.21 3.05 11.51
C CYS A 536 10.28 2.83 10.42
N VAL A 537 10.61 3.86 9.64
CA VAL A 537 11.68 3.80 8.63
C VAL A 537 13.02 3.49 9.29
N GLU A 538 13.35 4.16 10.39
CA GLU A 538 14.61 3.93 11.11
C GLU A 538 14.68 2.51 11.69
N LEU A 539 13.60 2.02 12.31
CA LEU A 539 13.53 0.65 12.84
C LEU A 539 13.69 -0.40 11.75
N MET A 540 13.04 -0.22 10.59
CA MET A 540 13.20 -1.13 9.45
C MET A 540 14.59 -1.06 8.82
N ALA A 541 15.29 0.08 8.94
CA ALA A 541 16.65 0.26 8.41
C ALA A 541 17.73 -0.47 9.24
N LEU A 542 17.44 -0.82 10.50
CA LEU A 542 18.35 -1.57 11.37
C LEU A 542 18.76 -2.91 10.74
N ALA A 543 20.02 -3.32 10.97
CA ALA A 543 20.48 -4.66 10.60
C ALA A 543 20.17 -5.68 11.70
N VAL A 544 18.93 -5.64 12.19
CA VAL A 544 18.42 -6.50 13.27
C VAL A 544 17.14 -7.17 12.76
N PRO A 545 16.94 -8.47 13.00
CA PRO A 545 15.72 -9.16 12.59
C PRO A 545 14.46 -8.52 13.20
N GLY A 546 13.35 -8.54 12.45
CA GLY A 546 12.09 -7.96 12.92
C GLY A 546 11.61 -8.53 14.25
N LYS A 547 11.81 -9.83 14.48
CA LYS A 547 11.48 -10.50 15.76
C LYS A 547 12.20 -9.87 16.94
N ASP A 548 13.48 -9.54 16.77
CA ASP A 548 14.31 -9.01 17.86
C ASP A 548 13.97 -7.54 18.11
N VAL A 549 13.77 -6.76 17.04
CA VAL A 549 13.28 -5.38 17.15
C VAL A 549 11.91 -5.33 17.83
N GLY A 550 10.97 -6.18 17.41
CA GLY A 550 9.64 -6.26 18.00
C GLY A 550 9.68 -6.58 19.50
N ASN A 551 10.50 -7.57 19.90
CA ASN A 551 10.69 -7.89 21.31
C ASN A 551 11.35 -6.75 22.08
N ALA A 552 12.31 -6.04 21.48
CA ALA A 552 12.93 -4.88 22.10
C ALA A 552 11.91 -3.74 22.33
N LEU A 553 11.00 -3.51 21.38
CA LEU A 553 9.90 -2.55 21.52
C LEU A 553 8.97 -2.92 22.68
N LEU A 554 8.55 -4.18 22.80
CA LEU A 554 7.72 -4.62 23.93
C LEU A 554 8.47 -4.45 25.27
N ASN A 555 9.77 -4.74 25.30
CA ASN A 555 10.60 -4.62 26.50
C ASN A 555 10.77 -3.17 27.01
N VAL A 556 10.47 -2.15 26.20
CA VAL A 556 10.49 -0.74 26.65
C VAL A 556 9.53 -0.52 27.82
N VAL A 557 8.39 -1.22 27.85
CA VAL A 557 7.37 -1.09 28.91
C VAL A 557 7.20 -2.35 29.76
N LEU A 558 7.57 -3.53 29.24
CA LEU A 558 7.45 -4.80 29.97
C LEU A 558 8.64 -5.10 30.89
N LYS A 559 9.73 -4.34 30.79
CA LYS A 559 10.85 -4.38 31.73
C LYS A 559 10.96 -3.02 32.42
N SER A 560 11.43 -3.02 33.67
CA SER A 560 11.68 -1.78 34.40
C SER A 560 12.84 -1.01 33.73
N GLN A 561 12.50 0.06 33.02
CA GLN A 561 13.46 0.91 32.30
C GLN A 561 13.60 2.28 33.00
N PRO A 562 14.82 2.78 33.26
CA PRO A 562 15.02 4.04 33.99
C PRO A 562 14.57 5.28 33.21
N LEU A 563 14.51 5.20 31.88
CA LEU A 563 14.12 6.31 31.00
C LEU A 563 12.61 6.40 30.76
N VAL A 564 11.84 5.41 31.21
CA VAL A 564 10.39 5.32 30.97
C VAL A 564 9.66 5.65 32.28
N PRO A 565 9.09 6.85 32.42
CA PRO A 565 8.41 7.24 33.64
C PRO A 565 7.13 6.42 33.84
N ARG A 566 6.99 5.80 35.02
CA ARG A 566 5.83 4.97 35.40
C ARG A 566 4.51 5.74 35.30
N GLU A 567 4.50 6.99 35.74
CA GLU A 567 3.32 7.87 35.75
C GLU A 567 2.67 8.06 34.37
N ASN A 568 3.44 7.88 33.28
CA ASN A 568 2.97 8.09 31.92
C ASN A 568 3.04 6.82 31.05
N ILE A 569 3.11 5.65 31.66
CA ILE A 569 3.35 4.37 30.98
C ILE A 569 2.33 4.06 29.87
N THR A 570 1.08 4.51 30.01
CA THR A 570 0.02 4.31 29.01
C THR A 570 0.31 5.08 27.71
N ALA A 571 0.91 6.27 27.78
CA ALA A 571 1.34 7.00 26.58
C ALA A 571 2.47 6.27 25.84
N TRP A 572 3.36 5.58 26.57
CA TRP A 572 4.39 4.73 26.00
C TRP A 572 3.80 3.48 25.34
N MET A 573 2.85 2.80 26.01
CA MET A 573 2.12 1.68 25.41
C MET A 573 1.39 2.09 24.13
N ASN A 574 0.75 3.27 24.13
CA ASN A 574 0.09 3.84 22.96
C ASN A 574 1.07 4.08 21.80
N ALA A 575 2.23 4.69 22.07
CA ALA A 575 3.26 4.93 21.06
C ALA A 575 3.84 3.62 20.51
N ILE A 576 4.07 2.61 21.36
CA ILE A 576 4.51 1.28 20.93
C ILE A 576 3.44 0.61 20.07
N GLY A 577 2.16 0.69 20.45
CA GLY A 577 1.04 0.17 19.66
C GLY A 577 1.00 0.77 18.25
N LEU A 578 1.08 2.10 18.15
CA LEU A 578 1.15 2.81 16.87
C LEU A 578 2.35 2.39 16.02
N VAL A 579 3.55 2.33 16.61
CA VAL A 579 4.79 2.00 15.90
C VAL A 579 4.81 0.55 15.45
N ILE A 580 4.58 -0.40 16.37
CA ILE A 580 4.75 -1.82 16.07
C ILE A 580 3.72 -2.32 15.06
N THR A 581 2.49 -1.78 15.11
CA THR A 581 1.42 -2.17 14.18
C THR A 581 1.60 -1.58 12.77
N ALA A 582 2.43 -0.55 12.63
CA ALA A 582 2.86 0.04 11.36
C ALA A 582 4.15 -0.59 10.82
N LEU A 583 4.71 -1.60 11.50
CA LEU A 583 5.83 -2.39 11.00
C LEU A 583 5.33 -3.69 10.36
N PRO A 584 6.15 -4.36 9.52
CA PRO A 584 5.79 -5.65 8.94
C PRO A 584 5.49 -6.74 9.97
N GLU A 585 4.77 -7.79 9.55
CA GLU A 585 4.37 -8.93 10.40
C GLU A 585 5.46 -9.47 11.34
N PRO A 586 6.71 -9.70 10.91
CA PRO A 586 7.76 -10.22 11.80
C PRO A 586 8.03 -9.36 13.05
N TYR A 587 7.63 -8.09 13.06
CA TYR A 587 7.83 -7.17 14.17
C TYR A 587 6.72 -7.27 15.21
N TRP A 588 5.45 -7.27 14.81
CA TRP A 588 4.33 -7.27 15.77
C TRP A 588 3.85 -8.67 16.15
N ILE A 589 4.12 -9.70 15.35
CA ILE A 589 3.67 -11.08 15.64
C ILE A 589 4.24 -11.63 16.96
N VAL A 590 5.36 -11.06 17.44
CA VAL A 590 6.00 -11.41 18.71
C VAL A 590 5.13 -11.13 19.94
N LEU A 591 4.07 -10.34 19.80
CA LEU A 591 3.06 -10.18 20.85
C LEU A 591 2.39 -11.52 21.19
N HIS A 592 2.17 -12.40 20.21
CA HIS A 592 1.60 -13.72 20.44
C HIS A 592 2.50 -14.57 21.33
N ASP A 593 3.81 -14.60 21.05
CA ASP A 593 4.80 -15.29 21.87
C ASP A 593 4.78 -14.76 23.32
N ARG A 594 4.62 -13.44 23.48
CA ARG A 594 4.58 -12.79 24.80
C ARG A 594 3.30 -13.14 25.58
N ILE A 595 2.15 -13.21 24.90
CA ILE A 595 0.89 -13.66 25.49
C ILE A 595 0.99 -15.13 25.93
N VAL A 596 1.54 -16.00 25.08
CA VAL A 596 1.75 -17.43 25.42
C VAL A 596 2.64 -17.56 26.67
N SER A 597 3.72 -16.79 26.76
CA SER A 597 4.58 -16.76 27.95
C SER A 597 3.84 -16.36 29.23
N VAL A 598 2.82 -15.51 29.14
CA VAL A 598 1.99 -15.12 30.30
C VAL A 598 0.96 -16.20 30.62
N ILE A 599 0.30 -16.78 29.62
CA ILE A 599 -0.66 -17.89 29.80
C ILE A 599 0.01 -19.07 30.50
N SER A 600 1.27 -19.38 30.18
CA SER A 600 2.04 -20.44 30.83
C SER A 600 2.71 -20.03 32.14
N SER A 601 2.52 -18.79 32.61
CA SER A 601 3.19 -18.31 33.82
C SER A 601 2.55 -18.87 35.10
N PRO A 602 3.33 -19.01 36.20
CA PRO A 602 2.82 -19.49 37.49
C PRO A 602 1.62 -18.69 38.02
N ALA A 603 1.53 -17.40 37.67
CA ALA A 603 0.41 -16.54 38.09
C ALA A 603 -0.94 -16.98 37.53
N LEU A 604 -0.96 -17.67 36.38
CA LEU A 604 -2.18 -18.16 35.74
C LEU A 604 -2.31 -19.68 35.81
N THR A 605 -1.22 -20.42 36.00
CA THR A 605 -1.26 -21.89 36.06
C THR A 605 -1.37 -22.47 37.47
N SER A 606 -1.05 -21.69 38.50
CA SER A 606 -1.08 -22.19 39.87
C SER A 606 -2.51 -22.33 40.40
N GLU A 607 -2.84 -23.51 40.94
CA GLU A 607 -4.10 -23.78 41.62
C GLU A 607 -4.15 -23.25 43.06
N THR A 608 -3.11 -22.59 43.57
CA THR A 608 -3.22 -21.96 44.89
C THR A 608 -4.35 -20.96 44.85
N GLU A 609 -5.38 -21.19 45.67
CA GLU A 609 -6.40 -20.22 46.01
C GLU A 609 -5.70 -18.95 46.44
N TRP A 610 -5.54 -18.00 45.51
CA TRP A 610 -5.11 -16.68 45.85
C TRP A 610 -6.11 -16.16 46.88
N ALA A 611 -5.63 -15.78 48.06
CA ALA A 611 -6.47 -15.21 49.11
C ALA A 611 -7.05 -13.82 48.73
N GLY A 612 -6.92 -13.40 47.47
CA GLY A 612 -7.40 -12.14 46.92
C GLY A 612 -8.17 -12.32 45.61
N TYR A 613 -8.90 -11.28 45.21
CA TYR A 613 -9.76 -11.26 44.03
C TYR A 613 -8.93 -11.33 42.73
N PRO A 614 -9.06 -12.36 41.87
CA PRO A 614 -8.18 -12.57 40.72
C PRO A 614 -8.31 -11.48 39.65
N PHE A 615 -9.42 -10.76 39.60
CA PHE A 615 -9.54 -9.62 38.69
C PHE A 615 -8.61 -8.47 39.06
N ALA A 616 -8.14 -8.38 40.31
CA ALA A 616 -7.10 -7.42 40.69
C ALA A 616 -5.77 -7.69 39.96
N LEU A 617 -5.49 -8.94 39.56
CA LEU A 617 -4.33 -9.28 38.72
C LEU A 617 -4.44 -8.78 37.29
N LEU A 618 -5.66 -8.65 36.80
CA LEU A 618 -5.95 -8.25 35.43
C LEU A 618 -6.23 -6.74 35.35
N ASP A 619 -6.43 -6.09 36.49
CA ASP A 619 -6.51 -4.64 36.62
C ASP A 619 -5.10 -4.03 36.60
N PHE A 620 -4.71 -3.59 35.40
CA PHE A 620 -3.48 -2.85 35.19
C PHE A 620 -3.34 -1.63 36.10
N THR A 621 -4.42 -0.87 36.32
CA THR A 621 -4.36 0.38 37.09
C THR A 621 -4.10 0.08 38.56
N ALA A 622 -4.82 -0.88 39.13
CA ALA A 622 -4.61 -1.31 40.51
C ALA A 622 -3.22 -1.90 40.75
N CYS A 623 -2.75 -2.78 39.84
CA CYS A 623 -1.41 -3.37 39.90
C CYS A 623 -0.30 -2.31 39.80
N HIS A 624 -0.45 -1.36 38.88
CA HIS A 624 0.51 -0.30 38.64
C HIS A 624 0.62 0.67 39.83
N GLN A 625 -0.52 1.12 40.36
CA GLN A 625 -0.58 2.02 41.52
C GLN A 625 -0.06 1.38 42.81
N SER A 626 -0.23 0.07 42.96
CA SER A 626 0.23 -0.69 44.14
C SER A 626 1.71 -1.07 44.10
N TYR A 627 2.48 -0.59 43.11
CA TYR A 627 3.90 -0.94 42.91
C TYR A 627 4.15 -2.45 42.76
N SER A 628 3.11 -3.22 42.41
CA SER A 628 3.16 -4.68 42.33
C SER A 628 3.58 -5.22 40.95
N GLU A 629 3.85 -4.32 39.99
CA GLU A 629 4.26 -4.57 38.57
C GLU A 629 4.06 -6.02 38.08
N MET A 630 2.80 -6.45 38.03
CA MET A 630 2.49 -7.81 37.61
C MET A 630 2.62 -7.91 36.08
N ASN A 631 3.56 -8.74 35.62
CA ASN A 631 3.85 -8.92 34.20
C ASN A 631 2.58 -9.27 33.38
N CYS A 632 1.66 -10.08 33.93
CA CYS A 632 0.40 -10.41 33.26
C CYS A 632 -0.47 -9.17 32.97
N SER A 633 -0.62 -8.27 33.93
CA SER A 633 -1.39 -7.03 33.77
C SER A 633 -0.78 -6.08 32.73
N TYR A 634 0.55 -5.99 32.67
CA TYR A 634 1.26 -5.14 31.72
C TYR A 634 1.21 -5.69 30.29
N VAL A 635 1.36 -7.02 30.12
CA VAL A 635 1.20 -7.65 28.81
C VAL A 635 -0.23 -7.53 28.32
N LEU A 636 -1.23 -7.66 29.18
CA LEU A 636 -2.63 -7.44 28.84
C LEU A 636 -2.87 -6.00 28.35
N ALA A 637 -2.45 -5.00 29.12
CA ALA A 637 -2.61 -3.59 28.76
C ALA A 637 -1.87 -3.23 27.46
N LEU A 638 -0.65 -3.75 27.28
CA LEU A 638 0.11 -3.54 26.04
C LEU A 638 -0.53 -4.24 24.85
N ALA A 639 -1.03 -5.47 25.01
CA ALA A 639 -1.75 -6.18 23.96
C ALA A 639 -2.99 -5.40 23.53
N HIS A 640 -3.73 -4.81 24.49
CA HIS A 640 -4.86 -3.93 24.20
C HIS A 640 -4.43 -2.69 23.42
N ALA A 641 -3.34 -2.02 23.82
CA ALA A 641 -2.83 -0.85 23.10
C ALA A 641 -2.41 -1.20 21.66
N VAL A 642 -1.75 -2.35 21.45
CA VAL A 642 -1.37 -2.83 20.12
C VAL A 642 -2.61 -3.12 19.28
N TRP A 643 -3.52 -3.96 19.76
CA TRP A 643 -4.73 -4.35 19.03
C TRP A 643 -5.73 -3.20 18.82
N HIS A 644 -5.69 -2.17 19.65
CA HIS A 644 -6.45 -0.94 19.43
C HIS A 644 -6.03 -0.25 18.12
N HIS A 645 -4.72 -0.22 17.84
CA HIS A 645 -4.17 0.40 16.63
C HIS A 645 -4.06 -0.56 15.44
N SER A 646 -4.17 -1.86 15.68
CA SER A 646 -4.10 -2.87 14.62
C SER A 646 -5.22 -2.75 13.59
N SER A 647 -4.85 -3.00 12.33
CA SER A 647 -5.82 -3.12 11.25
C SER A 647 -6.72 -4.35 11.47
N ILE A 648 -7.91 -4.36 10.87
CA ILE A 648 -8.77 -5.55 10.92
C ILE A 648 -8.09 -6.79 10.31
N GLY A 649 -7.16 -6.58 9.38
CA GLY A 649 -6.34 -7.62 8.79
C GLY A 649 -5.46 -8.31 9.84
N GLN A 650 -4.71 -7.52 10.61
CA GLN A 650 -3.86 -8.02 11.69
C GLN A 650 -4.69 -8.72 12.78
N LEU A 651 -5.81 -8.12 13.18
CA LEU A 651 -6.73 -8.70 14.17
C LEU A 651 -7.35 -10.04 13.71
N SER A 652 -7.45 -10.27 12.40
CA SER A 652 -8.02 -11.51 11.87
C SER A 652 -7.16 -12.76 12.11
N LEU A 653 -5.94 -12.59 12.62
CA LEU A 653 -5.13 -13.70 13.11
C LEU A 653 -5.57 -14.19 14.51
N ILE A 654 -6.32 -13.39 15.27
CA ILE A 654 -6.76 -13.74 16.63
C ILE A 654 -7.57 -15.03 16.69
N PRO A 655 -8.57 -15.29 15.81
CA PRO A 655 -9.31 -16.56 15.85
C PRO A 655 -8.40 -17.79 15.71
N LYS A 656 -7.44 -17.74 14.78
CA LYS A 656 -6.48 -18.83 14.56
C LYS A 656 -5.49 -18.96 15.72
N PHE A 657 -5.01 -17.83 16.24
CA PHE A 657 -4.16 -17.81 17.42
C PHE A 657 -4.87 -18.43 18.64
N LEU A 658 -6.16 -18.13 18.83
CA LEU A 658 -6.97 -18.74 19.89
C LEU A 658 -7.11 -20.25 19.69
N SER A 659 -7.52 -20.70 18.51
CA SER A 659 -7.84 -22.13 18.28
C SER A 659 -6.61 -23.02 18.17
N GLU A 660 -5.54 -22.57 17.51
CA GLU A 660 -4.36 -23.38 17.22
C GLU A 660 -3.24 -23.21 18.25
N THR A 661 -3.16 -22.05 18.93
CA THR A 661 -2.05 -21.76 19.86
C THR A 661 -2.51 -21.72 21.33
N LEU A 662 -3.56 -20.98 21.66
CA LEU A 662 -3.98 -20.81 23.05
C LEU A 662 -4.85 -21.96 23.57
N LYS A 663 -5.83 -22.43 22.80
CA LYS A 663 -6.73 -23.52 23.21
C LYS A 663 -5.99 -24.77 23.70
N PRO A 664 -4.90 -25.25 23.07
CA PRO A 664 -4.17 -26.42 23.56
C PRO A 664 -3.51 -26.26 24.94
N ILE A 665 -3.22 -25.03 25.37
CA ILE A 665 -2.47 -24.74 26.61
C ILE A 665 -3.33 -24.13 27.73
N VAL A 666 -4.56 -23.70 27.42
CA VAL A 666 -5.52 -23.17 28.40
C VAL A 666 -6.21 -24.34 29.10
N GLN A 667 -5.85 -24.56 30.36
CA GLN A 667 -6.32 -25.68 31.18
C GLN A 667 -6.90 -25.25 32.53
N THR A 668 -6.60 -24.03 32.97
CA THR A 668 -7.03 -23.48 34.27
C THR A 668 -8.05 -22.35 34.11
N GLU A 669 -8.80 -22.07 35.17
CA GLU A 669 -9.80 -21.00 35.20
C GLU A 669 -9.20 -19.60 34.99
N PHE A 670 -8.01 -19.32 35.53
CA PHE A 670 -7.34 -18.02 35.38
C PHE A 670 -6.82 -17.78 33.97
N GLN A 671 -6.32 -18.83 33.29
CA GLN A 671 -5.97 -18.73 31.88
C GLN A 671 -7.19 -18.39 31.02
N LEU A 672 -8.34 -19.00 31.29
CA LEU A 672 -9.59 -18.71 30.57
C LEU A 672 -10.02 -17.25 30.75
N LEU A 673 -10.03 -16.78 31.99
CA LEU A 673 -10.37 -15.38 32.31
C LEU A 673 -9.39 -14.42 31.64
N TYR A 674 -8.08 -14.71 31.63
CA TYR A 674 -7.10 -13.88 30.94
C TYR A 674 -7.40 -13.78 29.44
N VAL A 675 -7.76 -14.89 28.78
CA VAL A 675 -8.15 -14.88 27.36
C VAL A 675 -9.40 -14.03 27.11
N TYR A 676 -10.39 -14.09 27.99
CA TYR A 676 -11.60 -13.28 27.89
C TYR A 676 -11.30 -11.78 28.06
N HIS A 677 -10.46 -11.42 29.04
CA HIS A 677 -9.99 -10.06 29.23
C HIS A 677 -9.17 -9.56 28.03
N LEU A 678 -8.39 -10.44 27.42
CA LEU A 678 -7.55 -10.12 26.27
C LEU A 678 -8.39 -9.79 25.03
N VAL A 679 -9.36 -10.64 24.67
CA VAL A 679 -10.07 -10.55 23.38
C VAL A 679 -11.44 -9.87 23.49
N GLY A 680 -12.11 -9.97 24.64
CA GLY A 680 -13.45 -9.42 24.87
C GLY A 680 -13.64 -7.96 24.44
N PRO A 681 -12.72 -7.03 24.77
CA PRO A 681 -12.82 -5.63 24.37
C PRO A 681 -12.89 -5.38 22.86
N PHE A 682 -12.43 -6.33 22.04
CA PHE A 682 -12.33 -6.18 20.59
C PHE A 682 -13.48 -6.85 19.82
N LEU A 683 -14.43 -7.51 20.51
CA LEU A 683 -15.57 -8.17 19.86
C LEU A 683 -16.41 -7.21 19.02
N GLN A 684 -16.60 -5.97 19.49
CA GLN A 684 -17.33 -4.94 18.74
C GLN A 684 -16.65 -4.61 17.40
N ARG A 685 -15.30 -4.56 17.36
CA ARG A 685 -14.57 -4.34 16.11
C ARG A 685 -14.80 -5.48 15.13
N PHE A 686 -14.78 -6.73 15.59
CA PHE A 686 -15.08 -7.87 14.71
C PHE A 686 -16.53 -7.87 14.22
N GLN A 687 -17.50 -7.46 15.04
CA GLN A 687 -18.89 -7.33 14.61
C GLN A 687 -19.03 -6.33 13.45
N GLN A 688 -18.37 -5.18 13.56
CA GLN A 688 -18.47 -4.08 12.58
C GLN A 688 -17.62 -4.31 11.32
N GLU A 689 -16.41 -4.85 11.49
CA GLU A 689 -15.38 -4.87 10.44
C GLU A 689 -15.20 -6.26 9.80
N ARG A 690 -15.45 -7.36 10.54
CA ARG A 690 -15.24 -8.74 10.05
C ARG A 690 -16.01 -9.81 10.84
N THR A 691 -17.32 -9.93 10.59
CA THR A 691 -18.24 -10.77 11.38
C THR A 691 -17.84 -12.26 11.47
N ARG A 692 -17.18 -12.81 10.45
CA ARG A 692 -16.69 -14.20 10.47
C ARG A 692 -15.79 -14.46 11.69
N CYS A 693 -14.83 -13.57 11.95
CA CYS A 693 -13.89 -13.72 13.07
C CYS A 693 -14.62 -13.68 14.43
N MET A 694 -15.64 -12.85 14.56
CA MET A 694 -16.47 -12.77 15.78
C MET A 694 -17.12 -14.13 16.10
N LEU A 695 -17.64 -14.83 15.09
CA LEU A 695 -18.26 -16.15 15.27
C LEU A 695 -17.23 -17.22 15.65
N GLU A 696 -16.07 -17.23 14.97
CA GLU A 696 -14.97 -18.16 15.27
C GLU A 696 -14.44 -17.97 16.70
N ILE A 697 -14.26 -16.71 17.14
CA ILE A 697 -13.86 -16.36 18.51
C ILE A 697 -14.92 -16.82 19.51
N GLY A 698 -16.21 -16.57 19.21
CA GLY A 698 -17.32 -16.99 20.05
C GLY A 698 -17.28 -18.48 20.34
N VAL A 699 -17.11 -19.32 19.31
CA VAL A 699 -16.98 -20.77 19.45
C VAL A 699 -15.72 -21.14 20.24
N ALA A 700 -14.57 -20.55 19.92
CA ALA A 700 -13.31 -20.82 20.61
C ALA A 700 -13.40 -20.57 22.13
N PHE A 701 -14.15 -19.57 22.58
CA PHE A 701 -14.38 -19.32 24.01
C PHE A 701 -15.11 -20.47 24.70
N TYR A 702 -16.11 -21.08 24.05
CA TYR A 702 -16.81 -22.25 24.59
C TYR A 702 -15.92 -23.50 24.55
N GLU A 703 -15.12 -23.68 23.52
CA GLU A 703 -14.17 -24.80 23.43
C GLU A 703 -13.10 -24.73 24.54
N MET A 704 -12.58 -23.54 24.85
CA MET A 704 -11.65 -23.35 25.96
C MET A 704 -12.34 -23.55 27.31
N LEU A 705 -13.58 -23.08 27.47
CA LEU A 705 -14.37 -23.36 28.67
C LEU A 705 -14.55 -24.86 28.88
N GLN A 706 -14.83 -25.62 27.82
CA GLN A 706 -14.94 -27.07 27.89
C GLN A 706 -13.63 -27.73 28.33
N ALA A 707 -12.48 -27.30 27.78
CA ALA A 707 -11.18 -27.83 28.16
C ALA A 707 -10.88 -27.58 29.65
N VAL A 708 -11.16 -26.37 30.14
CA VAL A 708 -10.97 -25.97 31.54
C VAL A 708 -11.94 -26.70 32.47
N ASP A 709 -13.20 -26.84 32.08
CA ASP A 709 -14.22 -27.59 32.81
C ASP A 709 -13.86 -29.06 32.98
N GLN A 710 -13.19 -29.66 32.01
CA GLN A 710 -12.76 -31.06 32.06
C GLN A 710 -11.46 -31.25 32.86
N HIS A 711 -10.60 -30.23 32.90
CA HIS A 711 -9.31 -30.30 33.58
C HIS A 711 -9.40 -29.95 35.07
N CYS A 712 -10.16 -28.90 35.42
CA CYS A 712 -10.26 -28.41 36.80
C CYS A 712 -11.24 -29.24 37.63
N GLN A 713 -10.91 -29.55 38.88
CA GLN A 713 -11.86 -30.23 39.79
C GLN A 713 -13.04 -29.32 40.16
N HIS A 714 -12.78 -28.03 40.41
CA HIS A 714 -13.77 -27.02 40.76
C HIS A 714 -13.55 -25.75 39.92
N LEU A 715 -14.62 -24.98 39.69
CA LEU A 715 -14.59 -23.66 39.05
C LEU A 715 -15.15 -22.63 40.02
N SER A 716 -14.35 -21.65 40.40
CA SER A 716 -14.66 -20.67 41.44
C SER A 716 -15.34 -19.41 40.90
N PHE A 717 -15.20 -19.12 39.61
CA PHE A 717 -15.66 -17.90 38.93
C PHE A 717 -16.63 -18.20 37.79
N MET A 718 -17.45 -19.23 37.98
CA MET A 718 -18.48 -19.65 37.01
C MET A 718 -19.46 -18.54 36.64
N ASP A 719 -19.88 -17.70 37.61
CA ASP A 719 -20.87 -16.64 37.38
C ASP A 719 -20.32 -15.56 36.43
N PRO A 720 -19.15 -14.92 36.69
CA PRO A 720 -18.52 -14.00 35.74
C PRO A 720 -18.30 -14.58 34.34
N ILE A 721 -17.88 -15.85 34.26
CA ILE A 721 -17.72 -16.56 32.98
C ILE A 721 -19.06 -16.62 32.23
N CYS A 722 -20.12 -17.07 32.91
CA CYS A 722 -21.44 -17.18 32.29
C CYS A 722 -22.01 -15.82 31.90
N ASP A 723 -21.87 -14.80 32.76
CA ASP A 723 -22.36 -13.45 32.49
C ASP A 723 -21.70 -12.86 31.24
N PHE A 724 -20.38 -13.05 31.09
CA PHE A 724 -19.67 -12.64 29.89
C PHE A 724 -20.16 -13.40 28.65
N LEU A 725 -20.37 -14.71 28.72
CA LEU A 725 -20.90 -15.50 27.60
C LEU A 725 -22.33 -15.10 27.21
N TYR A 726 -23.18 -14.73 28.18
CA TYR A 726 -24.49 -14.13 27.91
C TYR A 726 -24.38 -12.76 27.25
N HIS A 727 -23.48 -11.91 27.73
CA HIS A 727 -23.18 -10.63 27.09
C HIS A 727 -22.77 -10.85 25.62
N ILE A 728 -21.89 -11.82 25.35
CA ILE A 728 -21.48 -12.16 23.98
C ILE A 728 -22.68 -12.60 23.14
N LYS A 729 -23.54 -13.47 23.68
CA LYS A 729 -24.74 -13.92 22.98
C LYS A 729 -25.62 -12.74 22.58
N TYR A 730 -26.01 -11.91 23.54
CA TYR A 730 -27.04 -10.90 23.30
C TYR A 730 -26.51 -9.68 22.54
N MET A 731 -25.22 -9.35 22.66
CA MET A 731 -24.63 -8.20 21.99
C MET A 731 -24.03 -8.52 20.62
N TYR A 732 -23.50 -9.74 20.43
CA TYR A 732 -22.66 -10.07 19.28
C TYR A 732 -23.15 -11.29 18.50
N THR A 733 -23.09 -12.49 19.06
CA THR A 733 -23.26 -13.73 18.28
C THR A 733 -24.72 -14.10 18.01
N GLY A 734 -25.66 -13.59 18.79
CA GLY A 734 -27.08 -13.95 18.71
C GLY A 734 -27.28 -15.47 18.74
N ASP A 735 -27.90 -15.99 17.68
CA ASP A 735 -28.10 -17.43 17.48
C ASP A 735 -27.18 -18.04 16.41
N SER A 736 -26.25 -17.27 15.83
CA SER A 736 -25.41 -17.70 14.71
C SER A 736 -24.47 -18.87 15.03
N VAL A 737 -24.14 -19.08 16.31
CA VAL A 737 -23.28 -20.19 16.78
C VAL A 737 -24.05 -21.22 17.62
N LYS A 738 -25.39 -21.12 17.69
CA LYS A 738 -26.23 -21.89 18.62
C LYS A 738 -25.95 -23.39 18.57
N GLU A 739 -26.02 -24.01 17.39
CA GLU A 739 -25.86 -25.47 17.24
C GLU A 739 -24.47 -25.98 17.65
N GLN A 740 -23.43 -25.19 17.37
CA GLN A 740 -22.06 -25.55 17.72
C GLN A 740 -21.85 -25.43 19.23
N VAL A 741 -22.34 -24.34 19.82
CA VAL A 741 -22.26 -24.08 21.26
C VAL A 741 -23.11 -25.06 22.07
N GLU A 742 -24.29 -25.46 21.59
CA GLU A 742 -25.16 -26.43 22.26
C GLU A 742 -24.47 -27.77 22.47
N LYS A 743 -23.79 -28.28 21.44
CA LYS A 743 -22.98 -29.51 21.53
C LYS A 743 -21.91 -29.41 22.62
N ILE A 744 -21.28 -28.25 22.75
CA ILE A 744 -20.25 -28.01 23.77
C ILE A 744 -20.89 -27.96 25.17
N ILE A 745 -21.96 -27.18 25.35
CA ILE A 745 -22.67 -27.04 26.65
C ILE A 745 -23.14 -28.40 27.18
N MET A 746 -23.60 -29.30 26.30
CA MET A 746 -24.03 -30.64 26.69
C MET A 746 -22.94 -31.51 27.32
N THR A 747 -21.66 -31.15 27.14
CA THR A 747 -20.53 -31.88 27.75
C THR A 747 -20.05 -31.28 29.08
N LEU A 748 -20.51 -30.08 29.44
CA LEU A 748 -20.07 -29.38 30.66
C LEU A 748 -20.65 -30.01 31.94
N ARG A 749 -20.03 -29.70 33.08
CA ARG A 749 -20.55 -30.07 34.40
C ARG A 749 -21.97 -29.52 34.65
N PRO A 750 -22.81 -30.20 35.46
CA PRO A 750 -24.20 -29.79 35.70
C PRO A 750 -24.36 -28.33 36.16
N ALA A 751 -23.43 -27.86 36.99
CA ALA A 751 -23.47 -26.50 37.53
C ALA A 751 -23.26 -25.42 36.44
N MET A 752 -22.48 -25.71 35.40
CA MET A 752 -22.31 -24.81 34.23
C MET A 752 -23.53 -24.86 33.31
N LYS A 753 -24.07 -26.07 33.05
CA LYS A 753 -25.29 -26.25 32.25
C LYS A 753 -26.47 -25.47 32.81
N LEU A 754 -26.66 -25.52 34.13
CA LEU A 754 -27.74 -24.80 34.80
C LEU A 754 -27.62 -23.28 34.63
N ARG A 755 -26.39 -22.74 34.71
CA ARG A 755 -26.12 -21.31 34.52
C ARG A 755 -26.30 -20.89 33.06
N LEU A 756 -25.83 -21.70 32.11
CA LEU A 756 -25.92 -21.45 30.66
C LEU A 756 -27.24 -21.90 30.02
N ARG A 757 -28.25 -22.27 30.81
CA ARG A 757 -29.53 -22.84 30.34
C ARG A 757 -30.33 -21.97 29.35
N PHE A 758 -30.02 -20.68 29.25
CA PHE A 758 -30.68 -19.75 28.33
C PHE A 758 -29.81 -19.38 27.12
N ILE A 759 -28.57 -19.88 27.03
CA ILE A 759 -27.75 -19.72 25.82
C ILE A 759 -28.37 -20.49 24.65
N THR A 760 -28.88 -21.69 24.94
CA THR A 760 -29.61 -22.57 24.03
C THR A 760 -31.03 -22.71 24.57
N HIS A 761 -32.00 -21.96 24.04
CA HIS A 761 -33.40 -21.93 24.50
C HIS A 761 -34.15 -23.30 24.52
N SER A 762 -33.49 -24.42 24.20
CA SER A 762 -34.03 -25.78 24.13
C SER A 762 -34.46 -26.35 25.50
N SER A 763 -33.88 -25.91 26.62
CA SER A 763 -34.13 -26.48 27.95
C SER A 763 -35.45 -26.10 28.63
N ILE A 764 -36.31 -25.26 28.01
CA ILE A 764 -37.61 -24.87 28.61
C ILE A 764 -38.71 -25.88 28.25
N VAL A 765 -38.57 -26.67 27.19
CA VAL A 765 -39.66 -27.53 26.68
C VAL A 765 -39.81 -28.86 27.46
N GLU A 766 -38.80 -29.32 28.20
CA GLU A 766 -38.88 -30.59 28.95
C GLU A 766 -39.45 -30.46 30.36
N THR A 767 -39.47 -29.26 30.97
CA THR A 767 -40.01 -29.08 32.33
C THR A 767 -41.52 -28.84 32.38
N SER A 768 -42.16 -28.49 31.24
CA SER A 768 -43.60 -28.27 31.17
C SER A 768 -44.39 -29.55 30.84
N SER A 769 -43.75 -30.60 30.33
CA SER A 769 -44.38 -31.89 30.05
C SER A 769 -44.39 -32.83 31.27
N SER A 770 -43.48 -32.66 32.23
CA SER A 770 -43.43 -33.49 33.45
C SER A 770 -44.39 -33.04 34.56
N ALA A 771 -44.83 -31.78 34.57
CA ALA A 771 -45.79 -31.26 35.56
C ALA A 771 -47.26 -31.61 35.23
N ALA A 772 -47.57 -31.97 33.98
CA ALA A 772 -48.92 -32.31 33.55
C ALA A 772 -49.33 -33.78 33.81
N ALA A 773 -48.39 -34.64 34.23
CA ALA A 773 -48.64 -36.07 34.44
C ALA A 773 -48.92 -36.45 35.91
N ALA A 774 -48.87 -35.51 36.86
CA ALA A 774 -48.95 -35.80 38.29
C ALA A 774 -50.28 -35.43 38.97
N THR A 775 -51.30 -34.97 38.24
CA THR A 775 -52.57 -34.51 38.83
C THR A 775 -53.84 -35.19 38.29
N SER A 776 -53.72 -36.35 37.63
CA SER A 776 -54.88 -37.13 37.18
C SER A 776 -55.12 -38.39 38.03
N SER A 777 -55.56 -38.22 39.28
CA SER A 777 -56.25 -39.29 40.01
C SER A 777 -57.04 -38.79 41.24
N SER A 778 -58.27 -38.30 41.03
CA SER A 778 -59.39 -38.44 41.99
C SER A 778 -60.72 -37.89 41.44
N SER A 779 -61.59 -38.81 41.00
CA SER A 779 -63.06 -38.89 41.15
C SER A 779 -63.98 -37.64 41.21
N ALA A 780 -64.93 -37.59 40.26
CA ALA A 780 -66.41 -37.40 40.33
C ALA A 780 -67.01 -36.32 41.29
N THR A 781 -68.01 -35.47 40.96
CA THR A 781 -69.31 -35.63 40.27
C THR A 781 -69.95 -34.27 39.91
N SER A 782 -70.79 -34.27 38.85
CA SER A 782 -72.04 -33.51 38.60
C SER A 782 -72.08 -31.96 38.53
N SER A 783 -72.43 -31.43 37.35
CA SER A 783 -73.69 -30.70 37.01
C SER A 783 -73.48 -29.51 36.06
N ALA A 784 -74.25 -29.50 34.96
CA ALA A 784 -74.46 -28.39 34.03
C ALA A 784 -75.63 -27.49 34.55
N PRO A 785 -76.12 -26.39 33.90
CA PRO A 785 -75.86 -25.93 32.52
C PRO A 785 -75.87 -24.39 32.22
N GLN A 786 -75.34 -24.05 31.03
CA GLN A 786 -75.81 -23.07 30.00
C GLN A 786 -75.87 -21.51 30.20
N PRO A 787 -75.85 -20.73 29.08
CA PRO A 787 -75.38 -19.34 28.93
C PRO A 787 -76.55 -18.32 28.77
N PRO A 788 -76.35 -17.01 28.43
CA PRO A 788 -76.34 -16.61 27.00
C PRO A 788 -75.66 -15.26 26.58
N SER A 789 -75.50 -15.08 25.25
CA SER A 789 -75.78 -13.91 24.35
C SER A 789 -75.29 -12.49 24.70
N SER A 790 -75.07 -11.50 23.81
CA SER A 790 -74.99 -11.27 22.35
C SER A 790 -74.93 -9.74 22.13
N SER A 791 -74.27 -9.26 21.06
CA SER A 791 -74.53 -8.03 20.24
C SER A 791 -73.20 -7.36 19.82
N LEU A 792 -72.80 -7.35 18.54
CA LEU A 792 -73.22 -6.47 17.42
C LEU A 792 -73.04 -4.98 17.80
N SER A 793 -72.15 -4.20 17.18
CA SER A 793 -72.18 -3.85 15.75
C SER A 793 -71.04 -2.87 15.37
N THR A 794 -70.50 -3.04 14.14
CA THR A 794 -70.10 -2.05 13.08
C THR A 794 -69.71 -0.60 13.46
N SER A 795 -68.78 0.12 12.82
CA SER A 795 -67.98 -0.04 11.60
C SER A 795 -67.13 1.24 11.39
N ALA A 796 -66.02 1.09 10.66
CA ALA A 796 -65.43 2.02 9.68
C ALA A 796 -64.67 3.31 10.13
N ALA A 797 -63.36 3.26 9.82
CA ALA A 797 -62.57 4.20 9.01
C ALA A 797 -62.50 5.69 9.37
N ALA A 798 -61.28 6.16 9.68
CA ALA A 798 -60.56 7.20 8.92
C ALA A 798 -59.22 7.55 9.58
N SER A 799 -58.14 7.49 8.79
CA SER A 799 -56.89 8.23 9.04
C SER A 799 -57.13 9.73 8.82
N PRO A 800 -56.34 10.64 9.45
CA PRO A 800 -55.18 11.19 8.74
C PRO A 800 -53.97 11.66 9.59
N SER A 801 -52.85 11.79 8.86
CA SER A 801 -51.81 12.84 8.90
C SER A 801 -50.84 13.01 10.10
N SER A 802 -49.59 12.64 9.82
CA SER A 802 -48.33 13.43 9.90
C SER A 802 -48.04 14.37 11.09
N SER A 803 -46.92 14.11 11.76
CA SER A 803 -46.01 15.16 12.23
C SER A 803 -44.55 14.68 12.20
N GLN A 804 -43.70 15.52 11.60
CA GLN A 804 -42.25 15.41 11.53
C GLN A 804 -41.63 15.84 12.86
N HIS A 805 -40.54 15.20 13.29
CA HIS A 805 -39.54 15.86 14.13
C HIS A 805 -38.12 15.43 13.72
N ALA A 806 -37.31 16.46 13.46
CA ALA A 806 -35.90 16.41 13.12
C ALA A 806 -35.03 16.17 14.36
N HIS A 807 -33.94 15.41 14.19
CA HIS A 807 -32.84 15.36 15.15
C HIS A 807 -31.54 15.79 14.47
N THR A 808 -30.97 16.86 15.01
CA THR A 808 -29.63 17.39 14.78
C THR A 808 -28.59 16.53 15.51
N ALA A 809 -27.43 16.30 14.90
CA ALA A 809 -26.30 15.62 15.51
C ALA A 809 -25.25 16.63 16.03
N MET A 810 -24.72 16.36 17.23
CA MET A 810 -23.39 16.80 17.68
C MET A 810 -22.43 15.62 17.54
#